data_AF-A0A8W8P0W6-F1
#
_entry.id   AF-A0A8W8P0W6-F1
#
_cell.length_a   1.000
_cell.length_b   1.000
_cell.length_c   1.000
_cell.angle_alpha   90.00
_cell.angle_beta   90.00
_cell.angle_gamma   90.00
#
_symmetry.space_group_name_H-M   'P 1'
#
loop_
_entity.id
_entity.type
_entity.pdbx_description
1 polymer ?
#
loop_
_entity_poly.entity_id
_entity_poly.type
_entity_poly.pdbx_seq_one_letter_code
_entity_poly.pdbx_strand_id
1 'polypeptide(L)'
;MLRCVTVCLAIVVTAGYPVSESENQQKSIKQHILEDIRKELREYYNALSKPEESGSGGRRNEDEIDSKDIDPDDENMQLFLSMGVEINGVVKKPKGLHPEDSKLLKEQSLDRTIQTDREADKEGQRRNKRNFGPGWVRWPKGIVPYILDDNLVANRRSFLEAVDLFNNLTCIRWKPRSPEVKAEAGHDGYVKIQSGSGCSSSGLGFKGDRRHNITLQEPGCGSVDIAVHEMLHILGQTHEQSRNDRNRYVKIIWKNVISGHEENFYRVLTYDRNPYDLGSIMQYEPLFFGVDDKGTMELRDENLEFLAYPDERQLLTFYDLKDVLDQYRCTDHCTNTPKCQNAGYTNTNCECECPKGFTGALCETVVTDPDCGGYVTLEDDTFNFGVSRDISVSSPNYPDPVGLGKICRWAVKAPSGYIIKMTIDDLHMAYNYDRVLCYHWLEIQYNLPGQPGIRRCGDIVGKSFLTSVDSPTFMIVTMDTKRAGKMAANKGLKLHFKLEREVCRDNQCMFGVCVADELKECNYKCVCQPGYQGEMCDKVVDDAKLNCNFERFEKCFFDNIQEGDDFEWGPGFKHSVSLGTGPEGAHRGSQFLFTEMSFPRFPGDKAILRTIVSLPEKAGCLSFAYNMFGRNVNKLSLFLEDSASNKTELWSKTGNQGSDWLIADISVPATYGLNLSFEAIRGDSWDSDIALDDIWWNVGNCDAIAPEDCIEFGKEKVYNGTRSYTKKGIKCQAWNVSEPHLVTSKYAHFESNYCRMGDAADPWCYTTDANTRWDWCGVPYCYASECSYASDGSDYVGTVSHTVNGLPCQMWDSNSPHKHKYNMLTHDQNYCRNPDSSVAPWCMTMDPAVRLGYCDVPRCERVEQECILTATGIDYAGKTNVTASGKNCLPWKNISEEMAHEGNYCRNPDSSESPWCYVKGNTKHVKEKCTIPSCAESPCFQNPCKNHGKCTVNDTSFTCTCLNGFKGDNCEILESIEEADCKRTSTGWEYSGKIGITKSGRTCQAWGSQTPHAHTYGTNLPGNYCRDPSDSGYLWCYTTDPYKEWEECNIPNCATPPLECIPDSDPQGKLYFGTYNVTQFGYPCQRWDSQTPHEHSQSALSDQENYCRNPDNKAMPWCYTTNPNRAWLFCIIKDC
;
A
#
# COMPACT_ATOMS: atom_id res chain seq x y z
N MET A 1 -15.91 10.22 31.22
CA MET A 1 -16.50 10.68 32.51
C MET A 1 -18.04 10.83 32.51
N LEU A 2 -18.68 11.37 31.46
CA LEU A 2 -20.14 11.67 31.43
C LEU A 2 -21.09 10.53 31.86
N ARG A 3 -20.79 9.27 31.53
CA ARG A 3 -21.60 8.11 31.95
C ARG A 3 -21.66 7.96 33.48
N CYS A 4 -20.59 8.27 34.22
CA CYS A 4 -20.60 8.26 35.69
C CYS A 4 -21.50 9.37 36.25
N VAL A 5 -21.46 10.57 35.67
CA VAL A 5 -22.35 11.70 36.07
C VAL A 5 -23.82 11.33 35.85
N THR A 6 -24.13 10.64 34.74
CA THR A 6 -25.49 10.16 34.43
C THR A 6 -25.95 9.09 35.42
N VAL A 7 -25.08 8.16 35.81
CA VAL A 7 -25.39 7.13 36.82
C VAL A 7 -25.57 7.73 38.22
N CYS A 8 -24.75 8.70 38.63
CA CYS A 8 -24.94 9.42 39.89
C CYS A 8 -26.26 10.21 39.91
N LEU A 9 -26.63 10.86 38.80
CA LEU A 9 -27.93 11.51 38.65
C LEU A 9 -29.10 10.52 38.77
N ALA A 10 -29.00 9.33 38.18
CA ALA A 10 -30.02 8.29 38.31
C ALA A 10 -30.16 7.81 39.76
N ILE A 11 -29.05 7.57 40.46
CA ILE A 11 -29.04 7.12 41.88
C ILE A 11 -29.71 8.17 42.79
N VAL A 12 -29.42 9.46 42.60
CA VAL A 12 -30.04 10.57 43.35
C VAL A 12 -31.55 10.68 43.11
N VAL A 13 -32.05 10.25 41.95
CA VAL A 13 -33.49 10.25 41.63
C VAL A 13 -34.22 9.01 42.17
N THR A 14 -33.52 7.90 42.43
CA THR A 14 -34.13 6.64 42.90
C THR A 14 -34.03 6.37 44.41
N ALA A 15 -33.22 7.13 45.15
CA ALA A 15 -33.12 7.01 46.60
C ALA A 15 -34.33 7.68 47.32
N GLY A 16 -35.33 6.88 47.68
CA GLY A 16 -36.52 7.37 48.40
C GLY A 16 -36.22 7.73 49.87
N TYR A 17 -36.16 9.03 50.18
CA TYR A 17 -36.01 9.52 51.55
C TYR A 17 -37.36 9.56 52.31
N PRO A 18 -37.40 9.25 53.61
CA PRO A 18 -38.62 9.23 54.41
C PRO A 18 -39.19 10.63 54.68
N VAL A 19 -40.52 10.72 54.80
CA VAL A 19 -41.27 11.98 54.87
C VAL A 19 -41.26 12.58 56.27
N SER A 20 -40.45 13.63 56.52
CA SER A 20 -40.65 14.54 57.67
C SER A 20 -39.86 15.88 57.62
N GLU A 21 -39.77 16.58 56.47
CA GLU A 21 -39.23 17.96 56.44
C GLU A 21 -39.88 18.85 55.36
N SER A 22 -39.76 20.18 55.48
CA SER A 22 -40.57 21.15 54.72
C SER A 22 -40.02 21.50 53.32
N GLU A 23 -40.89 21.89 52.38
CA GLU A 23 -40.51 22.25 51.00
C GLU A 23 -39.44 23.36 50.91
N ASN A 24 -39.48 24.34 51.82
CA ASN A 24 -38.48 25.41 51.87
C ASN A 24 -37.11 24.90 52.29
N GLN A 25 -37.07 23.85 53.13
CA GLN A 25 -35.85 23.22 53.62
C GLN A 25 -35.20 22.38 52.51
N GLN A 26 -36.01 21.63 51.74
CA GLN A 26 -35.53 20.91 50.55
C GLN A 26 -35.03 21.87 49.45
N LYS A 27 -35.68 23.02 49.25
CA LYS A 27 -35.15 24.09 48.36
C LYS A 27 -33.81 24.61 48.86
N SER A 28 -33.67 24.90 50.16
CA SER A 28 -32.41 25.37 50.74
C SER A 28 -31.26 24.37 50.54
N ILE A 29 -31.49 23.07 50.80
CA ILE A 29 -30.49 22.02 50.61
C ILE A 29 -30.08 21.90 49.14
N LYS A 30 -31.06 21.87 48.22
CA LYS A 30 -30.80 21.75 46.78
C LYS A 30 -30.08 22.99 46.22
N GLN A 31 -30.28 24.15 46.83
CA GLN A 31 -29.58 25.38 46.47
C GLN A 31 -28.15 25.43 47.04
N HIS A 32 -27.92 25.00 48.28
CA HIS A 32 -26.57 24.87 48.85
C HIS A 32 -25.70 23.89 48.03
N ILE A 33 -26.21 22.71 47.67
CA ILE A 33 -25.46 21.77 46.82
C ILE A 33 -25.09 22.41 45.46
N LEU A 34 -25.97 23.25 44.90
CA LEU A 34 -25.71 24.03 43.68
C LEU A 34 -24.82 25.27 43.89
N GLU A 35 -24.54 25.66 45.14
CA GLU A 35 -23.62 26.74 45.50
C GLU A 35 -22.23 26.17 45.82
N ASP A 36 -22.15 25.02 46.49
CA ASP A 36 -20.92 24.25 46.74
C ASP A 36 -20.30 23.70 45.45
N ILE A 37 -21.08 23.08 44.55
CA ILE A 37 -20.59 22.66 43.23
C ILE A 37 -20.05 23.86 42.44
N ARG A 38 -20.71 25.03 42.53
CA ARG A 38 -20.22 26.28 41.93
C ARG A 38 -19.05 26.90 42.70
N LYS A 39 -18.77 26.48 43.93
CA LYS A 39 -17.63 26.94 44.72
C LYS A 39 -16.41 26.11 44.34
N GLU A 40 -16.49 24.78 44.34
CA GLU A 40 -15.43 23.88 43.88
C GLU A 40 -15.00 24.21 42.44
N LEU A 41 -15.96 24.41 41.52
CA LEU A 41 -15.65 24.85 40.16
C LEU A 41 -14.92 26.21 40.11
N ARG A 42 -15.24 27.15 41.00
CA ARG A 42 -14.52 28.44 41.05
C ARG A 42 -13.17 28.32 41.75
N GLU A 43 -12.99 27.44 42.72
CA GLU A 43 -11.70 27.20 43.35
C GLU A 43 -10.75 26.49 42.37
N TYR A 44 -11.26 25.55 41.56
CA TYR A 44 -10.57 24.95 40.41
C TYR A 44 -10.14 26.00 39.37
N TYR A 45 -11.05 26.86 38.89
CA TYR A 45 -10.70 27.90 37.91
C TYR A 45 -9.76 28.99 38.47
N ASN A 46 -9.85 29.34 39.76
CA ASN A 46 -8.94 30.32 40.36
C ASN A 46 -7.53 29.77 40.58
N ALA A 47 -7.37 28.47 40.84
CA ALA A 47 -6.06 27.84 41.03
C ALA A 47 -5.16 27.94 39.77
N LEU A 48 -5.77 28.01 38.58
CA LEU A 48 -5.09 28.15 37.29
C LEU A 48 -4.63 29.59 36.96
N SER A 49 -4.76 30.56 37.88
CA SER A 49 -4.62 31.98 37.53
C SER A 49 -3.89 32.87 38.56
N LYS A 50 -2.60 32.60 38.84
CA LYS A 50 -1.64 33.62 39.35
C LYS A 50 -0.16 33.19 39.30
N PRO A 51 0.79 34.06 38.87
CA PRO A 51 2.23 33.78 38.85
C PRO A 51 3.04 34.52 39.94
N GLU A 52 4.37 34.27 39.96
CA GLU A 52 5.45 35.01 40.69
C GLU A 52 5.50 34.82 42.24
N GLU A 53 6.65 34.86 42.95
CA GLU A 53 8.08 35.00 42.56
C GLU A 53 9.07 34.48 43.66
N SER A 54 10.32 34.15 43.25
CA SER A 54 11.57 34.09 44.09
C SER A 54 11.66 33.04 45.24
N GLY A 55 12.81 32.57 45.74
CA GLY A 55 14.26 32.72 45.45
C GLY A 55 15.06 31.85 46.47
N SER A 56 16.36 31.54 46.39
CA SER A 56 17.44 32.02 45.51
C SER A 56 18.64 31.03 45.47
N GLY A 57 19.24 30.80 44.28
CA GLY A 57 20.53 30.09 44.10
C GLY A 57 20.73 29.53 42.68
N GLY A 58 21.83 29.87 41.99
CA GLY A 58 22.18 29.46 40.60
C GLY A 58 23.58 30.00 40.22
N ARG A 59 24.06 30.21 38.97
CA ARG A 59 23.70 29.93 37.54
C ARG A 59 25.05 30.02 36.75
N ARG A 60 25.30 29.62 35.48
CA ARG A 60 24.62 28.84 34.40
C ARG A 60 25.75 27.95 33.76
N ASN A 61 25.97 27.64 32.46
CA ASN A 61 25.39 28.01 31.16
C ASN A 61 25.58 26.89 30.11
N GLU A 62 24.49 26.41 29.51
CA GLU A 62 24.43 26.01 28.09
C GLU A 62 23.05 26.47 27.56
N ASP A 63 22.92 26.74 26.26
CA ASP A 63 21.77 27.46 25.71
C ASP A 63 20.74 26.52 25.05
N GLU A 64 19.71 26.18 25.83
CA GLU A 64 18.51 25.47 25.37
C GLU A 64 17.58 26.36 24.51
N ILE A 65 16.77 25.69 23.70
CA ILE A 65 15.55 26.25 23.07
C ILE A 65 14.55 26.58 24.20
N ASP A 66 13.85 27.72 24.10
CA ASP A 66 12.92 28.18 25.14
C ASP A 66 11.66 27.27 25.18
N SER A 67 11.33 26.75 26.37
CA SER A 67 10.18 25.87 26.62
C SER A 67 8.82 26.59 26.59
N LYS A 68 8.71 27.65 25.78
CA LYS A 68 7.46 28.32 25.38
C LYS A 68 7.05 27.98 23.95
N ASP A 69 7.95 27.40 23.16
CA ASP A 69 7.73 26.98 21.77
C ASP A 69 7.46 25.46 21.65
N ILE A 70 7.05 24.81 22.75
CA ILE A 70 6.73 23.37 22.83
C ILE A 70 5.41 23.22 23.61
N ASP A 71 4.47 22.42 23.08
CA ASP A 71 3.21 22.12 23.78
C ASP A 71 3.44 21.07 24.89
N PRO A 72 2.95 21.30 26.14
CA PRO A 72 3.19 20.40 27.26
C PRO A 72 2.31 19.15 27.32
N ASP A 73 1.24 19.05 26.51
CA ASP A 73 0.27 17.93 26.59
C ASP A 73 0.63 16.72 25.67
N ASP A 74 1.77 16.75 24.94
CA ASP A 74 2.30 15.58 24.22
C ASP A 74 2.99 14.57 25.16
N GLU A 75 2.27 13.51 25.53
CA GLU A 75 2.81 12.41 26.36
C GLU A 75 4.01 11.67 25.72
N ASN A 76 4.17 11.67 24.39
CA ASN A 76 5.29 10.98 23.73
C ASN A 76 6.63 11.66 24.04
N MET A 77 6.60 12.99 24.18
CA MET A 77 7.75 13.83 24.54
C MET A 77 8.31 13.46 25.93
N GLN A 78 7.45 13.11 26.89
CA GLN A 78 7.85 12.82 28.27
C GLN A 78 8.71 11.55 28.40
N LEU A 79 8.37 10.48 27.68
CA LEU A 79 9.10 9.21 27.79
C LEU A 79 10.48 9.30 27.12
N PHE A 80 10.57 9.96 25.96
CA PHE A 80 11.82 10.20 25.23
C PHE A 80 12.81 11.06 26.03
N LEU A 81 12.33 11.81 27.03
CA LEU A 81 13.19 12.61 27.90
C LEU A 81 14.03 11.78 28.89
N SER A 82 13.65 10.56 29.26
CA SER A 82 14.18 9.90 30.48
C SER A 82 15.43 9.02 30.34
N MET A 83 15.74 8.45 29.16
CA MET A 83 16.74 7.37 29.03
C MET A 83 18.04 7.77 28.31
N GLY A 84 19.06 8.19 29.06
CA GLY A 84 20.42 8.38 28.53
C GLY A 84 21.53 8.01 29.53
N VAL A 85 22.72 7.70 29.00
CA VAL A 85 23.92 7.31 29.75
C VAL A 85 25.00 8.36 29.55
N GLU A 86 25.61 8.81 30.65
CA GLU A 86 26.63 9.85 30.63
C GLU A 86 27.99 9.33 30.12
N ILE A 87 28.56 10.01 29.13
CA ILE A 87 29.91 9.79 28.61
C ILE A 87 30.59 11.16 28.49
N ASN A 88 31.75 11.33 29.15
CA ASN A 88 32.52 12.58 29.18
C ASN A 88 31.71 13.83 29.61
N GLY A 89 30.76 13.69 30.55
CA GLY A 89 29.91 14.78 31.01
C GLY A 89 28.65 15.03 30.18
N VAL A 90 28.41 14.27 29.11
CA VAL A 90 27.24 14.42 28.24
C VAL A 90 26.37 13.15 28.29
N VAL A 91 25.09 13.31 28.59
CA VAL A 91 24.09 12.23 28.63
C VAL A 91 23.66 11.87 27.20
N LYS A 92 24.07 10.69 26.71
CA LYS A 92 23.68 10.15 25.39
C LYS A 92 22.52 9.17 25.48
N LYS A 93 21.50 9.38 24.64
CA LYS A 93 20.30 8.50 24.55
C LYS A 93 20.43 7.46 23.42
N PRO A 94 19.89 6.23 23.56
CA PRO A 94 19.80 5.25 22.48
C PRO A 94 18.71 5.55 21.42
N LYS A 95 18.69 4.76 20.33
CA LYS A 95 17.82 4.91 19.14
C LYS A 95 16.35 4.47 19.37
N GLY A 96 15.45 4.95 18.50
CA GLY A 96 14.13 4.37 18.20
C GLY A 96 13.50 5.02 16.96
N LEU A 97 12.71 4.27 16.17
CA LEU A 97 11.92 4.80 15.03
C LEU A 97 10.70 5.59 15.52
N HIS A 98 10.13 6.43 14.64
CA HIS A 98 8.78 6.96 14.84
C HIS A 98 7.74 5.83 14.67
N PRO A 99 6.68 5.72 15.52
CA PRO A 99 5.82 4.53 15.51
C PRO A 99 4.90 4.35 14.29
N GLU A 100 4.55 5.42 13.57
CA GLU A 100 3.52 5.36 12.51
C GLU A 100 3.94 4.49 11.30
N ASP A 101 5.19 4.57 10.85
CA ASP A 101 5.66 3.73 9.74
C ASP A 101 5.79 2.26 10.17
N SER A 102 6.17 2.04 11.44
CA SER A 102 6.16 0.73 12.09
C SER A 102 4.74 0.15 12.24
N LYS A 103 3.70 0.99 12.35
CA LYS A 103 2.30 0.53 12.25
C LYS A 103 2.04 -0.01 10.85
N LEU A 104 2.20 0.76 9.78
CA LEU A 104 1.83 0.33 8.43
C LEU A 104 2.51 -0.98 7.99
N LEU A 105 3.76 -1.18 8.42
CA LEU A 105 4.51 -2.43 8.23
C LEU A 105 3.97 -3.59 9.07
N LYS A 106 3.59 -3.34 10.33
CA LYS A 106 2.80 -4.28 11.13
C LYS A 106 1.53 -4.66 10.37
N GLU A 107 0.71 -3.70 9.94
CA GLU A 107 -0.63 -3.92 9.36
C GLU A 107 -0.69 -5.07 8.34
N GLN A 108 0.25 -5.10 7.39
CA GLN A 108 0.29 -6.15 6.36
C GLN A 108 0.79 -7.50 6.89
N SER A 109 1.64 -7.51 7.92
CA SER A 109 2.16 -8.74 8.55
C SER A 109 1.12 -9.53 9.35
N LEU A 110 0.02 -8.88 9.75
CA LEU A 110 -0.97 -9.41 10.70
C LEU A 110 -2.11 -10.19 10.02
N ASP A 111 -2.29 -10.07 8.70
CA ASP A 111 -3.28 -10.85 7.92
C ASP A 111 -2.83 -12.31 7.64
N ARG A 112 -1.86 -12.80 8.43
CA ARG A 112 -1.35 -14.17 8.37
C ARG A 112 -2.31 -15.17 8.99
N THR A 113 -2.14 -16.44 8.60
CA THR A 113 -3.00 -17.55 8.99
C THR A 113 -2.31 -18.40 10.06
N ILE A 114 -2.81 -18.40 11.31
CA ILE A 114 -2.25 -19.26 12.37
C ILE A 114 -2.55 -20.73 12.06
N GLN A 115 -1.52 -21.57 12.12
CA GLN A 115 -1.64 -23.02 12.28
C GLN A 115 -0.76 -23.52 13.44
N THR A 116 -1.17 -24.62 14.05
CA THR A 116 -0.43 -25.34 15.08
C THR A 116 0.00 -26.71 14.54
N ASP A 117 1.27 -27.07 14.70
CA ASP A 117 1.83 -28.30 14.15
C ASP A 117 1.11 -29.58 14.63
N ARG A 118 0.60 -30.39 13.68
CA ARG A 118 0.97 -31.82 13.51
C ARG A 118 0.12 -32.54 12.45
N GLU A 119 0.70 -33.62 11.95
CA GLU A 119 0.15 -34.67 11.08
C GLU A 119 -0.13 -34.29 9.62
N ALA A 120 0.70 -34.84 8.73
CA ALA A 120 0.56 -34.81 7.28
C ALA A 120 -0.13 -36.10 6.76
N ASP A 121 -0.31 -36.18 5.44
CA ASP A 121 -0.86 -37.31 4.66
C ASP A 121 -2.30 -37.75 4.97
N LYS A 122 -3.24 -37.23 4.14
CA LYS A 122 -3.80 -38.08 3.07
C LYS A 122 -4.53 -37.32 1.96
N GLU A 123 -4.41 -37.87 0.77
CA GLU A 123 -4.93 -37.32 -0.49
C GLU A 123 -6.45 -37.58 -0.67
N GLY A 124 -7.13 -36.62 -1.30
CA GLY A 124 -8.28 -36.90 -2.17
C GLY A 124 -9.65 -37.16 -1.53
N GLN A 125 -10.35 -36.09 -1.12
CA GLN A 125 -11.75 -35.89 -1.51
C GLN A 125 -12.28 -34.46 -1.27
N ARG A 126 -13.27 -34.08 -2.09
CA ARG A 126 -14.00 -32.79 -2.18
C ARG A 126 -13.90 -31.87 -0.96
N ARG A 127 -13.40 -30.65 -1.19
CA ARG A 127 -13.18 -29.58 -0.19
C ARG A 127 -14.47 -29.15 0.52
N ASN A 128 -14.85 -29.92 1.54
CA ASN A 128 -15.74 -29.51 2.62
C ASN A 128 -14.96 -28.65 3.63
N LYS A 129 -15.70 -28.06 4.57
CA LYS A 129 -15.24 -26.84 5.25
C LYS A 129 -15.71 -26.78 6.77
N ARG A 130 -15.73 -25.60 7.46
CA ARG A 130 -16.20 -25.00 8.80
C ARG A 130 -15.22 -23.98 9.47
N ASN A 131 -15.62 -22.85 10.07
CA ASN A 131 -14.83 -21.94 10.97
C ASN A 131 -14.22 -22.60 12.24
N PHE A 132 -14.16 -23.93 12.26
CA PHE A 132 -13.35 -24.72 13.16
C PHE A 132 -12.04 -25.07 12.42
N GLY A 133 -10.92 -25.14 13.11
CA GLY A 133 -9.62 -25.49 12.54
C GLY A 133 -9.28 -26.99 12.69
N PRO A 134 -8.32 -27.50 11.92
CA PRO A 134 -7.92 -28.91 11.95
C PRO A 134 -7.28 -29.34 13.28
N GLY A 135 -6.63 -28.43 13.99
CA GLY A 135 -5.98 -28.70 15.29
C GLY A 135 -6.91 -28.77 16.51
N TRP A 136 -8.23 -28.54 16.35
CA TRP A 136 -9.13 -28.36 17.50
C TRP A 136 -10.01 -29.59 17.75
N VAL A 137 -9.63 -30.35 18.75
CA VAL A 137 -10.31 -31.59 19.15
C VAL A 137 -11.70 -31.26 19.72
N ARG A 138 -12.71 -32.02 19.28
CA ARG A 138 -14.11 -31.93 19.77
C ARG A 138 -14.24 -32.62 21.12
N TRP A 139 -15.08 -32.08 22.01
CA TRP A 139 -15.42 -32.73 23.28
C TRP A 139 -15.98 -34.14 23.04
N PRO A 140 -15.42 -35.21 23.66
CA PRO A 140 -15.85 -36.58 23.39
C PRO A 140 -17.34 -36.77 23.69
N LYS A 141 -18.04 -37.44 22.77
CA LYS A 141 -19.50 -37.65 22.79
C LYS A 141 -20.34 -36.36 22.83
N GLY A 142 -19.74 -35.17 22.66
CA GLY A 142 -20.42 -33.88 22.81
C GLY A 142 -20.78 -33.51 24.26
N ILE A 143 -20.24 -34.22 25.26
CA ILE A 143 -20.55 -33.95 26.67
C ILE A 143 -19.51 -32.97 27.24
N VAL A 144 -19.97 -31.93 27.92
CA VAL A 144 -19.11 -30.90 28.54
C VAL A 144 -19.41 -30.83 30.04
N PRO A 145 -18.63 -31.53 30.89
CA PRO A 145 -18.77 -31.45 32.34
C PRO A 145 -18.34 -30.06 32.84
N TYR A 146 -19.16 -29.38 33.64
CA TYR A 146 -18.84 -28.08 34.21
C TYR A 146 -18.97 -28.02 35.74
N ILE A 147 -18.22 -27.11 36.36
CA ILE A 147 -18.43 -26.68 37.76
C ILE A 147 -18.60 -25.16 37.79
N LEU A 148 -19.39 -24.68 38.75
CA LEU A 148 -19.52 -23.25 39.05
C LEU A 148 -18.64 -22.94 40.27
N ASP A 149 -17.92 -21.82 40.23
CA ASP A 149 -17.25 -21.27 41.40
C ASP A 149 -18.27 -20.59 42.34
N ASP A 150 -18.09 -20.71 43.65
CA ASP A 150 -18.98 -20.10 44.64
C ASP A 150 -18.96 -18.55 44.59
N ASN A 151 -17.92 -17.95 44.00
CA ASN A 151 -17.79 -16.50 43.78
C ASN A 151 -18.45 -16.00 42.48
N LEU A 152 -19.16 -16.86 41.74
CA LEU A 152 -19.98 -16.48 40.57
C LEU A 152 -21.45 -16.40 41.00
N VAL A 153 -21.98 -15.19 41.19
CA VAL A 153 -23.28 -14.95 41.84
C VAL A 153 -24.26 -14.26 40.90
N ALA A 154 -23.90 -13.12 40.32
CA ALA A 154 -24.77 -12.33 39.44
C ALA A 154 -24.88 -12.93 38.03
N ASN A 155 -23.76 -13.32 37.43
CA ASN A 155 -23.69 -13.81 36.04
C ASN A 155 -24.07 -15.29 35.90
N ARG A 156 -24.18 -15.99 37.03
CA ARG A 156 -24.54 -17.42 37.11
C ARG A 156 -25.85 -17.75 36.40
N ARG A 157 -26.85 -16.85 36.41
CA ARG A 157 -28.10 -17.02 35.67
C ARG A 157 -27.83 -17.16 34.17
N SER A 158 -27.11 -16.21 33.59
CA SER A 158 -26.94 -16.05 32.14
C SER A 158 -26.14 -17.19 31.53
N PHE A 159 -25.17 -17.75 32.28
CA PHE A 159 -24.51 -19.01 31.90
C PHE A 159 -25.46 -20.21 31.90
N LEU A 160 -26.37 -20.32 32.89
CA LEU A 160 -27.32 -21.44 32.94
C LEU A 160 -28.39 -21.32 31.83
N GLU A 161 -28.82 -20.10 31.49
CA GLU A 161 -29.71 -19.84 30.34
C GLU A 161 -29.00 -20.19 29.01
N ALA A 162 -27.70 -19.93 28.87
CA ALA A 162 -26.91 -20.40 27.73
C ALA A 162 -26.75 -21.93 27.69
N VAL A 163 -26.55 -22.59 28.84
CA VAL A 163 -26.55 -24.06 28.96
C VAL A 163 -27.87 -24.66 28.48
N ASP A 164 -29.01 -24.06 28.81
CA ASP A 164 -30.31 -24.51 28.33
C ASP A 164 -30.47 -24.30 26.81
N LEU A 165 -29.95 -23.21 26.23
CA LEU A 165 -29.93 -23.02 24.77
C LEU A 165 -29.15 -24.15 24.06
N PHE A 166 -27.91 -24.44 24.48
CA PHE A 166 -27.12 -25.51 23.88
C PHE A 166 -27.76 -26.90 24.07
N ASN A 167 -28.25 -27.19 25.27
CA ASN A 167 -28.84 -28.49 25.60
C ASN A 167 -30.16 -28.75 24.82
N ASN A 168 -30.93 -27.72 24.50
CA ASN A 168 -32.18 -27.85 23.74
C ASN A 168 -31.95 -27.83 22.22
N LEU A 169 -31.11 -26.94 21.70
CA LEU A 169 -30.96 -26.69 20.26
C LEU A 169 -29.91 -27.57 19.57
N THR A 170 -28.93 -28.10 20.31
CA THR A 170 -27.82 -28.90 19.77
C THR A 170 -27.78 -30.32 20.35
N CYS A 171 -26.83 -31.14 19.92
CA CYS A 171 -26.50 -32.41 20.59
C CYS A 171 -25.47 -32.26 21.72
N ILE A 172 -24.92 -31.06 21.95
CA ILE A 172 -23.98 -30.79 23.04
C ILE A 172 -24.70 -30.92 24.39
N ARG A 173 -24.09 -31.60 25.36
CA ARG A 173 -24.65 -31.76 26.70
C ARG A 173 -23.74 -31.16 27.75
N TRP A 174 -23.98 -29.90 28.07
CA TRP A 174 -23.38 -29.23 29.23
C TRP A 174 -24.04 -29.76 30.51
N LYS A 175 -23.26 -30.38 31.39
CA LYS A 175 -23.77 -31.02 32.61
C LYS A 175 -22.92 -30.69 33.85
N PRO A 176 -23.51 -30.51 35.05
CA PRO A 176 -22.75 -30.41 36.28
C PRO A 176 -21.82 -31.62 36.49
N ARG A 177 -20.55 -31.38 36.83
CA ARG A 177 -19.53 -32.43 36.95
C ARG A 177 -19.80 -33.32 38.15
N SER A 178 -20.05 -34.60 37.90
CA SER A 178 -20.18 -35.66 38.90
C SER A 178 -19.40 -36.91 38.47
N PRO A 179 -19.20 -37.92 39.36
CA PRO A 179 -18.61 -39.20 38.98
C PRO A 179 -19.37 -39.91 37.84
N GLU A 180 -20.69 -39.79 37.82
CA GLU A 180 -21.58 -40.37 36.82
C GLU A 180 -21.41 -39.66 35.48
N VAL A 181 -21.38 -38.31 35.47
CA VAL A 181 -21.16 -37.52 34.25
C VAL A 181 -19.75 -37.73 33.68
N LYS A 182 -18.73 -37.91 34.53
CA LYS A 182 -17.38 -38.32 34.10
C LYS A 182 -17.40 -39.70 33.41
N ALA A 183 -18.11 -40.68 33.97
CA ALA A 183 -18.24 -42.01 33.36
C ALA A 183 -19.05 -41.98 32.05
N GLU A 184 -20.10 -41.14 31.99
CA GLU A 184 -20.91 -40.93 30.79
C GLU A 184 -20.10 -40.28 29.66
N ALA A 185 -19.36 -39.20 29.96
CA ALA A 185 -18.49 -38.52 29.00
C ALA A 185 -17.33 -39.42 28.54
N GLY A 186 -16.76 -40.22 29.46
CA GLY A 186 -15.62 -41.09 29.20
C GLY A 186 -14.27 -40.36 29.24
N HIS A 187 -14.21 -39.21 29.89
CA HIS A 187 -13.02 -38.39 30.05
C HIS A 187 -13.07 -37.61 31.38
N ASP A 188 -11.93 -37.11 31.84
CA ASP A 188 -11.76 -36.39 33.11
C ASP A 188 -11.82 -34.86 32.95
N GLY A 189 -11.55 -34.35 31.73
CA GLY A 189 -11.57 -32.91 31.43
C GLY A 189 -12.91 -32.23 31.71
N TYR A 190 -12.88 -30.96 32.11
CA TYR A 190 -14.06 -30.22 32.59
C TYR A 190 -13.84 -28.70 32.58
N VAL A 191 -14.93 -27.93 32.51
CA VAL A 191 -14.90 -26.47 32.52
C VAL A 191 -15.23 -25.91 33.91
N LYS A 192 -14.43 -24.97 34.41
CA LYS A 192 -14.75 -24.16 35.60
C LYS A 192 -15.28 -22.80 35.16
N ILE A 193 -16.52 -22.48 35.53
CA ILE A 193 -17.11 -21.15 35.32
C ILE A 193 -16.86 -20.32 36.58
N GLN A 194 -16.28 -19.14 36.45
CA GLN A 194 -15.81 -18.32 37.58
C GLN A 194 -15.96 -16.82 37.31
N SER A 195 -16.08 -16.01 38.37
CA SER A 195 -15.85 -14.57 38.26
C SER A 195 -14.34 -14.28 38.19
N GLY A 196 -13.97 -13.14 37.60
CA GLY A 196 -12.58 -12.74 37.33
C GLY A 196 -12.52 -11.41 36.58
N SER A 197 -11.44 -11.17 35.83
CA SER A 197 -11.32 -10.00 34.95
C SER A 197 -11.77 -10.35 33.53
N GLY A 198 -12.55 -9.46 32.91
CA GLY A 198 -13.08 -9.61 31.55
C GLY A 198 -14.06 -10.76 31.36
N CYS A 199 -14.45 -10.94 30.09
CA CYS A 199 -15.14 -12.13 29.60
C CYS A 199 -14.10 -12.93 28.80
N SER A 200 -13.92 -14.21 29.10
CA SER A 200 -12.91 -15.04 28.41
C SER A 200 -13.09 -16.52 28.66
N SER A 201 -12.50 -17.35 27.79
CA SER A 201 -12.42 -18.80 27.90
C SER A 201 -10.96 -19.26 27.80
N SER A 202 -10.66 -20.50 28.23
CA SER A 202 -9.30 -21.07 28.10
C SER A 202 -8.88 -21.44 26.66
N GLY A 203 -9.48 -20.78 25.67
CA GLY A 203 -9.31 -20.96 24.24
C GLY A 203 -9.84 -22.30 23.71
N LEU A 204 -9.61 -22.49 22.41
CA LEU A 204 -10.41 -23.34 21.54
C LEU A 204 -10.38 -24.85 21.83
N GLY A 205 -11.57 -25.45 22.01
CA GLY A 205 -11.82 -26.89 21.94
C GLY A 205 -11.40 -27.74 23.15
N PHE A 206 -11.56 -29.06 23.03
CA PHE A 206 -11.22 -30.04 24.06
C PHE A 206 -9.70 -30.30 24.14
N LYS A 207 -9.02 -29.44 24.88
CA LYS A 207 -7.57 -29.55 25.17
C LYS A 207 -7.21 -30.64 26.22
N GLY A 208 -7.79 -31.84 26.11
CA GLY A 208 -7.45 -33.03 26.92
C GLY A 208 -7.99 -33.05 28.36
N ASP A 209 -7.58 -34.06 29.15
CA ASP A 209 -8.06 -34.35 30.51
C ASP A 209 -7.53 -33.40 31.59
N ARG A 210 -7.92 -32.13 31.47
CA ARG A 210 -7.55 -31.06 32.38
C ARG A 210 -8.72 -30.11 32.68
N ARG A 211 -8.47 -29.13 33.55
CA ARG A 211 -9.41 -28.03 33.79
C ARG A 211 -9.31 -27.01 32.67
N HIS A 212 -10.43 -26.75 32.01
CA HIS A 212 -10.71 -25.58 31.18
C HIS A 212 -11.41 -24.52 32.03
N ASN A 213 -11.40 -23.26 31.62
CA ASN A 213 -12.07 -22.17 32.34
C ASN A 213 -13.00 -21.39 31.40
N ILE A 214 -14.09 -20.84 31.94
CA ILE A 214 -14.79 -19.65 31.43
C ILE A 214 -14.82 -18.62 32.56
N THR A 215 -14.46 -17.38 32.26
CA THR A 215 -14.45 -16.24 33.18
C THR A 215 -15.55 -15.26 32.76
N LEU A 216 -16.41 -14.88 33.71
CA LEU A 216 -17.49 -13.90 33.50
C LEU A 216 -17.43 -12.85 34.62
N GLN A 217 -16.67 -11.77 34.43
CA GLN A 217 -16.48 -10.68 35.40
C GLN A 217 -17.78 -10.15 36.03
N GLU A 218 -17.83 -10.04 37.35
CA GLU A 218 -18.94 -9.42 38.09
C GLU A 218 -18.50 -8.09 38.76
N PRO A 219 -19.12 -6.93 38.45
CA PRO A 219 -20.10 -6.67 37.40
C PRO A 219 -19.46 -6.54 36.01
N GLY A 220 -20.20 -6.98 34.99
CA GLY A 220 -19.73 -7.22 33.63
C GLY A 220 -20.35 -8.53 33.12
N CYS A 221 -20.06 -8.93 31.87
CA CYS A 221 -20.28 -10.27 31.29
C CYS A 221 -21.62 -11.02 31.56
N GLY A 222 -22.65 -10.33 32.02
CA GLY A 222 -23.85 -10.93 32.62
C GLY A 222 -24.99 -11.16 31.65
N SER A 223 -24.73 -11.20 30.35
CA SER A 223 -25.73 -11.41 29.31
C SER A 223 -25.56 -12.78 28.66
N VAL A 224 -26.64 -13.31 28.09
CA VAL A 224 -26.68 -14.67 27.54
C VAL A 224 -25.85 -14.78 26.26
N ASP A 225 -25.74 -13.70 25.47
CA ASP A 225 -24.88 -13.64 24.29
C ASP A 225 -23.40 -13.84 24.66
N ILE A 226 -22.89 -13.10 25.65
CA ILE A 226 -21.51 -13.26 26.13
C ILE A 226 -21.26 -14.69 26.65
N ALA A 227 -22.21 -15.27 27.39
CA ALA A 227 -22.09 -16.65 27.85
C ALA A 227 -22.04 -17.66 26.68
N VAL A 228 -22.86 -17.46 25.64
CA VAL A 228 -22.85 -18.30 24.43
C VAL A 228 -21.53 -18.18 23.67
N HIS A 229 -20.99 -16.97 23.48
CA HIS A 229 -19.72 -16.72 22.80
C HIS A 229 -18.56 -17.53 23.43
N GLU A 230 -18.41 -17.45 24.76
CA GLU A 230 -17.36 -18.21 25.46
C GLU A 230 -17.59 -19.73 25.44
N MET A 231 -18.84 -20.17 25.37
CA MET A 231 -19.18 -21.58 25.22
C MET A 231 -18.85 -22.10 23.80
N LEU A 232 -19.04 -21.29 22.75
CA LEU A 232 -18.63 -21.61 21.38
C LEU A 232 -17.10 -21.76 21.26
N HIS A 233 -16.32 -20.87 21.89
CA HIS A 233 -14.87 -21.05 22.00
C HIS A 233 -14.49 -22.36 22.68
N ILE A 234 -15.10 -22.71 23.82
CA ILE A 234 -14.84 -24.01 24.48
C ILE A 234 -15.22 -25.21 23.59
N LEU A 235 -16.26 -25.09 22.75
CA LEU A 235 -16.62 -26.10 21.76
C LEU A 235 -15.68 -26.14 20.53
N GLY A 236 -14.84 -25.11 20.36
CA GLY A 236 -13.79 -25.04 19.35
C GLY A 236 -14.06 -24.08 18.19
N GLN A 237 -15.03 -23.19 18.28
CA GLN A 237 -15.30 -22.19 17.22
C GLN A 237 -14.40 -20.96 17.41
N THR A 238 -13.72 -20.51 16.37
CA THR A 238 -12.97 -19.24 16.37
C THR A 238 -13.86 -18.08 15.92
N HIS A 239 -13.36 -16.86 15.98
CA HIS A 239 -14.08 -15.68 15.49
C HIS A 239 -14.29 -15.69 13.97
N GLU A 240 -15.43 -15.17 13.51
CA GLU A 240 -15.81 -15.22 12.10
C GLU A 240 -14.91 -14.31 11.24
N GLN A 241 -14.42 -13.18 11.77
CA GLN A 241 -13.38 -12.39 11.09
C GLN A 241 -12.04 -13.11 10.96
N SER A 242 -11.77 -14.17 11.72
CA SER A 242 -10.53 -14.96 11.65
C SER A 242 -10.59 -16.13 10.65
N ARG A 243 -11.68 -16.27 9.87
CA ARG A 243 -11.79 -17.26 8.80
C ARG A 243 -10.73 -17.07 7.71
N ASN A 244 -10.37 -18.14 7.00
CA ASN A 244 -9.41 -18.04 5.89
C ASN A 244 -10.02 -17.25 4.70
N ASP A 245 -11.32 -17.40 4.46
CA ASP A 245 -12.03 -16.72 3.37
C ASP A 245 -12.48 -15.27 3.68
N ARG A 246 -12.17 -14.75 4.89
CA ARG A 246 -12.69 -13.46 5.40
C ARG A 246 -12.43 -12.24 4.49
N ASN A 247 -11.30 -12.21 3.78
CA ASN A 247 -10.89 -11.08 2.94
C ASN A 247 -11.85 -10.78 1.76
N ARG A 248 -12.74 -11.71 1.41
CA ARG A 248 -13.81 -11.54 0.41
C ARG A 248 -15.01 -10.73 0.94
N TYR A 249 -15.17 -10.64 2.26
CA TYR A 249 -16.35 -10.09 2.93
C TYR A 249 -16.01 -8.87 3.79
N VAL A 250 -14.82 -8.87 4.41
CA VAL A 250 -14.31 -7.79 5.25
C VAL A 250 -12.86 -7.44 4.90
N LYS A 251 -12.43 -6.24 5.29
CA LYS A 251 -11.05 -5.74 5.27
C LYS A 251 -10.74 -5.22 6.68
N ILE A 252 -9.59 -5.56 7.25
CA ILE A 252 -9.18 -5.02 8.56
C ILE A 252 -8.47 -3.67 8.35
N ILE A 253 -8.84 -2.66 9.13
CA ILE A 253 -8.10 -1.39 9.24
C ILE A 253 -7.14 -1.51 10.43
N TRP A 254 -6.02 -2.19 10.20
CA TRP A 254 -5.11 -2.61 11.26
C TRP A 254 -4.52 -1.44 12.07
N LYS A 255 -4.27 -0.26 11.49
CA LYS A 255 -3.84 0.97 12.20
C LYS A 255 -4.79 1.43 13.29
N ASN A 256 -6.08 1.10 13.16
CA ASN A 256 -7.09 1.43 14.14
C ASN A 256 -7.18 0.36 15.25
N VAL A 257 -6.52 -0.79 15.10
CA VAL A 257 -6.47 -1.83 16.14
C VAL A 257 -5.51 -1.42 17.25
N ILE A 258 -5.96 -1.48 18.50
CA ILE A 258 -5.13 -1.21 19.68
C ILE A 258 -3.94 -2.19 19.71
N SER A 259 -2.72 -1.65 19.79
CA SER A 259 -1.48 -2.45 19.89
C SER A 259 -1.53 -3.40 21.08
N GLY A 260 -1.25 -4.68 20.83
CA GLY A 260 -1.44 -5.80 21.77
C GLY A 260 -2.71 -6.61 21.53
N HIS A 261 -3.64 -6.15 20.68
CA HIS A 261 -4.87 -6.85 20.33
C HIS A 261 -4.93 -7.37 18.88
N GLU A 262 -3.87 -7.19 18.09
CA GLU A 262 -3.86 -7.54 16.67
C GLU A 262 -4.14 -9.03 16.41
N GLU A 263 -3.69 -9.92 17.31
CA GLU A 263 -3.92 -11.37 17.22
C GLU A 263 -5.40 -11.77 17.14
N ASN A 264 -6.31 -10.94 17.64
CA ASN A 264 -7.77 -11.16 17.59
C ASN A 264 -8.37 -10.93 16.19
N PHE A 265 -7.56 -10.44 15.25
CA PHE A 265 -7.93 -10.18 13.85
C PHE A 265 -7.08 -11.00 12.87
N TYR A 266 -6.12 -11.81 13.34
CA TYR A 266 -5.36 -12.71 12.46
C TYR A 266 -6.30 -13.72 11.81
N ARG A 267 -5.96 -14.19 10.62
CA ARG A 267 -6.64 -15.35 10.05
C ARG A 267 -6.15 -16.61 10.76
N VAL A 268 -6.92 -17.68 10.67
CA VAL A 268 -6.61 -18.97 11.28
C VAL A 268 -7.03 -20.05 10.30
N LEU A 269 -6.24 -21.12 10.12
CA LEU A 269 -6.66 -22.14 9.16
C LEU A 269 -7.92 -22.83 9.70
N THR A 270 -8.99 -22.49 9.02
CA THR A 270 -10.36 -22.84 9.29
C THR A 270 -10.84 -23.55 8.05
N TYR A 271 -11.67 -24.55 8.24
CA TYR A 271 -12.20 -25.31 7.13
C TYR A 271 -13.17 -24.41 6.25
N ASP A 272 -14.04 -23.56 6.84
CA ASP A 272 -15.17 -22.63 6.39
C ASP A 272 -16.55 -23.05 5.70
N ARG A 273 -17.51 -23.77 6.35
CA ARG A 273 -18.57 -24.70 5.78
C ARG A 273 -19.63 -23.97 4.99
N ASN A 274 -20.52 -23.43 5.79
CA ASN A 274 -21.61 -22.64 5.35
C ASN A 274 -20.98 -21.25 5.11
N PRO A 275 -21.68 -20.39 4.39
CA PRO A 275 -21.22 -19.06 4.05
C PRO A 275 -20.64 -18.23 5.21
N TYR A 276 -20.01 -17.12 4.85
CA TYR A 276 -19.46 -16.18 5.82
C TYR A 276 -20.58 -15.40 6.52
N ASP A 277 -20.79 -15.62 7.82
CA ASP A 277 -21.94 -15.05 8.53
C ASP A 277 -21.58 -13.74 9.24
N LEU A 278 -21.71 -12.64 8.51
CA LEU A 278 -21.58 -11.25 9.01
C LEU A 278 -22.46 -10.91 10.23
N GLY A 279 -23.46 -11.73 10.57
CA GLY A 279 -24.29 -11.56 11.78
C GLY A 279 -23.99 -12.55 12.90
N SER A 280 -23.00 -13.44 12.74
CA SER A 280 -22.62 -14.46 13.72
C SER A 280 -22.30 -13.85 15.07
N ILE A 281 -22.66 -14.54 16.17
CA ILE A 281 -22.22 -14.14 17.51
C ILE A 281 -20.69 -14.20 17.68
N MET A 282 -19.98 -14.86 16.76
CA MET A 282 -18.52 -14.92 16.70
C MET A 282 -17.90 -13.86 15.79
N GLN A 283 -18.69 -13.02 15.11
CA GLN A 283 -18.21 -11.87 14.33
C GLN A 283 -17.96 -10.67 15.25
N TYR A 284 -16.80 -10.03 15.15
CA TYR A 284 -16.56 -8.75 15.80
C TYR A 284 -17.33 -7.61 15.12
N GLU A 285 -18.01 -6.78 15.92
CA GLU A 285 -18.46 -5.45 15.50
C GLU A 285 -17.27 -4.64 14.95
N PRO A 286 -17.40 -3.94 13.82
CA PRO A 286 -16.33 -3.12 13.21
C PRO A 286 -15.66 -2.04 14.06
N LEU A 287 -16.10 -1.80 15.30
CA LEU A 287 -15.51 -0.85 16.26
C LEU A 287 -14.73 -1.54 17.40
N PHE A 288 -14.76 -2.88 17.50
CA PHE A 288 -14.04 -3.58 18.58
C PHE A 288 -12.53 -3.37 18.47
N PHE A 289 -11.89 -3.18 19.62
CA PHE A 289 -10.46 -2.88 19.76
C PHE A 289 -10.00 -1.66 18.95
N GLY A 290 -10.92 -0.71 18.68
CA GLY A 290 -10.65 0.56 18.02
C GLY A 290 -9.92 1.58 18.90
N VAL A 291 -8.87 2.19 18.36
CA VAL A 291 -8.23 3.40 18.92
C VAL A 291 -9.16 4.60 18.68
N ASP A 292 -9.42 5.41 19.70
CA ASP A 292 -10.25 6.64 19.65
C ASP A 292 -11.65 6.49 18.99
N ASP A 293 -12.36 5.39 19.28
CA ASP A 293 -13.63 5.01 18.64
C ASP A 293 -13.55 4.91 17.08
N LYS A 294 -12.35 4.71 16.51
CA LYS A 294 -12.13 4.46 15.07
C LYS A 294 -12.36 2.98 14.74
N GLY A 295 -13.00 2.69 13.61
CA GLY A 295 -13.33 1.31 13.21
C GLY A 295 -12.10 0.47 12.85
N THR A 296 -12.04 -0.76 13.32
CA THR A 296 -10.99 -1.75 13.01
C THR A 296 -11.30 -2.59 11.77
N MET A 297 -12.49 -2.46 11.21
CA MET A 297 -12.96 -3.28 10.09
C MET A 297 -13.82 -2.48 9.11
N GLU A 298 -13.73 -2.80 7.82
CA GLU A 298 -14.62 -2.35 6.76
C GLU A 298 -15.30 -3.58 6.13
N LEU A 299 -16.59 -3.49 5.81
CA LEU A 299 -17.26 -4.51 5.00
C LEU A 299 -17.02 -4.23 3.51
N ARG A 300 -16.85 -5.30 2.72
CA ARG A 300 -16.69 -5.19 1.25
C ARG A 300 -17.97 -4.77 0.54
N ASP A 301 -19.12 -4.96 1.18
CA ASP A 301 -20.39 -4.34 0.82
C ASP A 301 -20.91 -3.56 2.04
N GLU A 302 -20.72 -2.24 2.01
CA GLU A 302 -21.23 -1.24 2.96
C GLU A 302 -22.74 -1.36 3.23
N ASN A 303 -23.52 -1.91 2.29
CA ASN A 303 -24.95 -2.14 2.49
C ASN A 303 -25.23 -3.26 3.52
N LEU A 304 -24.24 -4.08 3.90
CA LEU A 304 -24.39 -5.18 4.86
C LEU A 304 -24.01 -4.82 6.31
N GLU A 305 -23.61 -3.58 6.61
CA GLU A 305 -23.19 -3.17 7.98
C GLU A 305 -24.24 -3.45 9.07
N PHE A 306 -25.53 -3.37 8.73
CA PHE A 306 -26.63 -3.70 9.65
C PHE A 306 -26.64 -5.16 10.13
N LEU A 307 -25.89 -6.07 9.48
CA LEU A 307 -25.68 -7.44 9.95
C LEU A 307 -24.70 -7.49 11.13
N ALA A 308 -23.66 -6.66 11.09
CA ALA A 308 -22.70 -6.52 12.19
C ALA A 308 -23.26 -5.66 13.34
N TYR A 309 -24.25 -4.81 13.06
CA TYR A 309 -24.96 -3.97 14.03
C TYR A 309 -26.49 -4.23 14.07
N PRO A 310 -26.95 -5.43 14.49
CA PRO A 310 -28.36 -5.76 14.48
C PRO A 310 -29.13 -5.09 15.65
N ASP A 311 -30.16 -4.29 15.32
CA ASP A 311 -31.10 -3.67 16.28
C ASP A 311 -31.69 -4.66 17.30
N GLU A 312 -31.84 -5.92 16.89
CA GLU A 312 -32.41 -7.03 17.66
C GLU A 312 -31.42 -8.21 17.59
N ARG A 313 -30.45 -8.27 18.52
CA ARG A 313 -29.47 -9.37 18.61
C ARG A 313 -30.17 -10.73 18.78
N GLN A 314 -29.99 -11.61 17.80
CA GLN A 314 -30.38 -13.02 17.92
C GLN A 314 -29.22 -13.79 18.57
N LEU A 315 -29.47 -14.47 19.70
CA LEU A 315 -28.42 -15.06 20.56
C LEU A 315 -27.57 -16.16 19.89
N LEU A 316 -28.09 -16.80 18.85
CA LEU A 316 -27.39 -17.67 17.93
C LEU A 316 -28.01 -17.41 16.56
N THR A 317 -27.21 -17.14 15.53
CA THR A 317 -27.76 -17.05 14.17
C THR A 317 -28.22 -18.41 13.66
N PHE A 318 -28.90 -18.38 12.51
CA PHE A 318 -29.23 -19.57 11.75
C PHE A 318 -27.97 -20.38 11.35
N TYR A 319 -26.83 -19.73 11.12
CA TYR A 319 -25.58 -20.43 10.78
C TYR A 319 -24.76 -20.80 12.02
N ASP A 320 -24.71 -20.01 13.10
CA ASP A 320 -24.05 -20.40 14.36
C ASP A 320 -24.57 -21.74 14.88
N LEU A 321 -25.89 -21.93 14.85
CA LEU A 321 -26.51 -23.19 15.26
C LEU A 321 -26.15 -24.33 14.30
N LYS A 322 -26.21 -24.10 12.98
CA LYS A 322 -25.82 -25.08 11.97
C LYS A 322 -24.35 -25.49 12.08
N ASP A 323 -23.47 -24.54 12.39
CA ASP A 323 -22.03 -24.71 12.53
C ASP A 323 -21.67 -25.72 13.62
N VAL A 324 -22.30 -25.59 14.80
CA VAL A 324 -22.16 -26.54 15.91
C VAL A 324 -22.75 -27.91 15.55
N LEU A 325 -23.93 -27.93 14.92
CA LEU A 325 -24.61 -29.17 14.49
C LEU A 325 -23.77 -29.98 13.48
N ASP A 326 -23.26 -29.32 12.43
CA ASP A 326 -22.39 -29.92 11.42
C ASP A 326 -21.06 -30.41 12.06
N GLN A 327 -20.49 -29.63 13.00
CA GLN A 327 -19.17 -29.93 13.57
C GLN A 327 -19.21 -31.12 14.53
N TYR A 328 -20.20 -31.16 15.42
CA TYR A 328 -20.39 -32.29 16.33
C TYR A 328 -21.16 -33.45 15.69
N ARG A 329 -21.58 -33.28 14.42
CA ARG A 329 -22.33 -34.25 13.63
C ARG A 329 -23.62 -34.69 14.34
N CYS A 330 -24.35 -33.71 14.85
CA CYS A 330 -25.53 -33.93 15.67
C CYS A 330 -26.66 -34.71 14.95
N THR A 331 -26.58 -34.82 13.62
CA THR A 331 -27.51 -35.55 12.76
C THR A 331 -27.03 -36.94 12.31
N ASP A 332 -25.83 -37.41 12.70
CA ASP A 332 -25.31 -38.74 12.29
C ASP A 332 -26.21 -39.92 12.76
N HIS A 333 -27.10 -39.66 13.72
CA HIS A 333 -28.09 -40.63 14.21
C HIS A 333 -29.38 -40.68 13.38
N CYS A 334 -29.60 -39.73 12.46
CA CYS A 334 -30.79 -39.63 11.64
C CYS A 334 -30.76 -40.65 10.49
N THR A 335 -31.60 -41.68 10.57
CA THR A 335 -31.65 -42.76 9.57
C THR A 335 -32.32 -42.36 8.25
N ASN A 336 -33.18 -41.33 8.27
CA ASN A 336 -33.91 -40.81 7.11
C ASN A 336 -33.82 -39.28 7.04
N THR A 337 -32.60 -38.73 7.02
CA THR A 337 -32.32 -37.29 7.02
C THR A 337 -33.10 -36.55 5.91
N PRO A 338 -34.00 -35.59 6.26
CA PRO A 338 -34.79 -34.87 5.27
C PRO A 338 -33.92 -33.92 4.43
N LYS A 339 -34.28 -33.78 3.15
CA LYS A 339 -33.61 -32.83 2.23
C LYS A 339 -34.29 -31.47 2.28
N CYS A 340 -33.92 -30.68 3.28
CA CYS A 340 -34.41 -29.33 3.48
C CYS A 340 -34.07 -28.42 2.28
N GLN A 341 -35.01 -27.56 1.91
CA GLN A 341 -34.92 -26.63 0.78
C GLN A 341 -34.64 -25.20 1.26
N ASN A 342 -34.39 -24.28 0.32
CA ASN A 342 -34.23 -22.83 0.59
C ASN A 342 -33.17 -22.54 1.68
N ALA A 343 -32.09 -23.34 1.71
CA ALA A 343 -31.00 -23.36 2.71
C ALA A 343 -31.39 -23.78 4.15
N GLY A 344 -32.56 -24.39 4.35
CA GLY A 344 -32.88 -25.16 5.56
C GLY A 344 -31.85 -26.26 5.86
N TYR A 345 -31.78 -26.70 7.12
CA TYR A 345 -30.91 -27.80 7.55
C TYR A 345 -31.61 -28.74 8.54
N THR A 346 -31.11 -29.96 8.68
CA THR A 346 -31.69 -30.93 9.62
C THR A 346 -31.24 -30.64 11.06
N ASN A 347 -32.19 -30.52 11.99
CA ASN A 347 -31.91 -30.33 13.42
C ASN A 347 -31.76 -31.67 14.17
N THR A 348 -31.53 -31.60 15.48
CA THR A 348 -31.35 -32.77 16.37
C THR A 348 -32.55 -33.71 16.46
N ASN A 349 -33.75 -33.27 16.09
CA ASN A 349 -34.96 -34.11 16.07
C ASN A 349 -35.14 -34.84 14.73
N CYS A 350 -34.17 -34.70 13.81
CA CYS A 350 -34.24 -35.15 12.42
C CYS A 350 -35.32 -34.44 11.57
N GLU A 351 -35.74 -33.25 11.99
CA GLU A 351 -36.68 -32.37 11.28
C GLU A 351 -35.92 -31.23 10.57
N CYS A 352 -36.56 -30.52 9.63
CA CYS A 352 -35.93 -29.38 8.96
C CYS A 352 -36.13 -28.08 9.75
N GLU A 353 -35.01 -27.47 10.16
CA GLU A 353 -34.95 -26.10 10.65
C GLU A 353 -34.99 -25.13 9.47
N CYS A 354 -35.91 -24.17 9.51
CA CYS A 354 -36.21 -23.33 8.35
C CYS A 354 -35.74 -21.88 8.54
N PRO A 355 -35.07 -21.29 7.54
CA PRO A 355 -34.66 -19.89 7.62
C PRO A 355 -35.89 -18.98 7.67
N LYS A 356 -35.74 -17.87 8.39
CA LYS A 356 -36.78 -16.86 8.62
C LYS A 356 -37.46 -16.47 7.31
N GLY A 357 -38.78 -16.69 7.23
CA GLY A 357 -39.59 -16.47 6.03
C GLY A 357 -40.01 -17.75 5.29
N PHE A 358 -39.57 -18.93 5.73
CA PHE A 358 -39.99 -20.23 5.19
C PHE A 358 -40.65 -21.12 6.25
N THR A 359 -41.44 -22.09 5.80
CA THR A 359 -42.10 -23.13 6.60
C THR A 359 -42.39 -24.36 5.73
N GLY A 360 -43.06 -25.37 6.27
CA GLY A 360 -43.25 -26.67 5.63
C GLY A 360 -42.19 -27.69 6.07
N ALA A 361 -42.46 -28.99 5.84
CA ALA A 361 -41.65 -30.08 6.41
C ALA A 361 -40.23 -30.19 5.81
N LEU A 362 -40.01 -29.55 4.66
CA LEU A 362 -38.72 -29.39 3.98
C LEU A 362 -38.40 -27.90 3.74
N CYS A 363 -39.01 -26.99 4.49
CA CYS A 363 -38.90 -25.52 4.32
C CYS A 363 -39.35 -25.01 2.94
N GLU A 364 -40.24 -25.75 2.26
CA GLU A 364 -40.67 -25.56 0.88
C GLU A 364 -41.74 -24.46 0.67
N THR A 365 -42.30 -23.91 1.75
CA THR A 365 -43.39 -22.93 1.70
C THR A 365 -42.91 -21.53 2.10
N VAL A 366 -43.20 -20.51 1.29
CA VAL A 366 -42.93 -19.10 1.62
C VAL A 366 -43.97 -18.57 2.61
N VAL A 367 -43.53 -17.98 3.71
CA VAL A 367 -44.40 -17.34 4.71
C VAL A 367 -44.74 -15.92 4.24
N THR A 368 -45.98 -15.72 3.77
CA THR A 368 -46.52 -14.47 3.23
C THR A 368 -48.04 -14.40 3.48
N ASP A 369 -48.65 -13.21 3.48
CA ASP A 369 -50.12 -13.11 3.56
C ASP A 369 -50.79 -13.58 2.23
N PRO A 370 -52.01 -14.14 2.25
CA PRO A 370 -52.54 -14.94 1.12
C PRO A 370 -52.80 -14.22 -0.21
N ASP A 371 -52.77 -12.89 -0.22
CA ASP A 371 -53.03 -12.02 -1.36
C ASP A 371 -51.75 -11.39 -1.97
N CYS A 372 -50.55 -11.79 -1.50
CA CYS A 372 -49.29 -11.31 -2.06
C CYS A 372 -48.09 -12.23 -1.73
N GLY A 373 -46.95 -12.00 -2.41
CA GLY A 373 -45.74 -12.81 -2.22
C GLY A 373 -45.76 -14.14 -2.99
N GLY A 374 -44.94 -15.09 -2.56
CA GLY A 374 -44.77 -16.42 -3.17
C GLY A 374 -43.37 -16.62 -3.77
N TYR A 375 -43.24 -17.55 -4.72
CA TYR A 375 -42.01 -17.75 -5.48
C TYR A 375 -41.97 -16.89 -6.74
N VAL A 376 -40.77 -16.40 -7.08
CA VAL A 376 -40.46 -15.73 -8.34
C VAL A 376 -39.31 -16.48 -8.98
N THR A 377 -39.61 -17.48 -9.81
CA THR A 377 -38.59 -18.21 -10.57
C THR A 377 -38.24 -17.40 -11.82
N LEU A 378 -36.98 -17.02 -11.93
CA LEU A 378 -36.38 -16.51 -13.15
C LEU A 378 -35.94 -17.70 -14.01
N GLU A 379 -36.22 -17.66 -15.32
CA GLU A 379 -35.98 -18.76 -16.25
C GLU A 379 -35.06 -18.33 -17.40
N ASP A 380 -34.18 -19.24 -17.83
CA ASP A 380 -33.24 -19.05 -18.94
C ASP A 380 -33.89 -19.48 -20.27
N ASP A 381 -34.40 -18.50 -21.03
CA ASP A 381 -35.21 -18.70 -22.25
C ASP A 381 -34.33 -18.96 -23.49
N THR A 382 -33.46 -19.97 -23.39
CA THR A 382 -32.39 -20.40 -24.33
C THR A 382 -32.79 -20.66 -25.79
N PHE A 383 -34.05 -20.43 -26.17
CA PHE A 383 -34.55 -20.50 -27.55
C PHE A 383 -34.61 -19.15 -28.27
N ASN A 384 -34.42 -18.01 -27.57
CA ASN A 384 -34.36 -16.67 -28.19
C ASN A 384 -33.12 -15.89 -27.72
N PHE A 385 -32.10 -15.85 -28.59
CA PHE A 385 -30.84 -15.10 -28.46
C PHE A 385 -30.91 -13.86 -27.53
N GLY A 386 -30.33 -13.97 -26.34
CA GLY A 386 -30.01 -12.84 -25.46
C GLY A 386 -31.15 -12.20 -24.65
N VAL A 387 -32.41 -12.66 -24.72
CA VAL A 387 -33.52 -12.03 -23.99
C VAL A 387 -33.74 -12.65 -22.60
N SER A 388 -32.91 -12.23 -21.64
CA SER A 388 -33.19 -12.43 -20.20
C SER A 388 -34.56 -11.83 -19.86
N ARG A 389 -35.50 -12.66 -19.36
CA ARG A 389 -36.87 -12.23 -19.04
C ARG A 389 -36.87 -11.42 -17.74
N ASP A 390 -36.89 -10.09 -17.88
CA ASP A 390 -37.04 -9.17 -16.76
C ASP A 390 -38.42 -9.33 -16.10
N ILE A 391 -38.47 -9.91 -14.90
CA ILE A 391 -39.73 -10.11 -14.16
C ILE A 391 -40.00 -8.89 -13.27
N SER A 392 -41.08 -8.17 -13.55
CA SER A 392 -41.60 -7.14 -12.65
C SER A 392 -42.46 -7.74 -11.53
N VAL A 393 -42.25 -7.28 -10.30
CA VAL A 393 -43.09 -7.56 -9.13
C VAL A 393 -43.67 -6.23 -8.64
N SER A 394 -44.87 -6.24 -8.05
CA SER A 394 -45.49 -5.03 -7.49
C SER A 394 -46.28 -5.35 -6.23
N SER A 395 -46.50 -4.34 -5.38
CA SER A 395 -47.42 -4.47 -4.24
C SER A 395 -48.86 -4.70 -4.71
N PRO A 396 -49.73 -5.30 -3.87
CA PRO A 396 -51.18 -5.25 -4.07
C PRO A 396 -51.64 -3.82 -4.38
N ASN A 397 -52.55 -3.71 -5.36
CA ASN A 397 -53.15 -2.47 -5.86
C ASN A 397 -52.21 -1.46 -6.54
N TYR A 398 -50.93 -1.75 -6.77
CA TYR A 398 -50.02 -0.80 -7.47
C TYR A 398 -50.64 -0.27 -8.78
N PRO A 399 -50.66 1.06 -9.03
CA PRO A 399 -49.92 2.12 -8.32
C PRO A 399 -50.57 2.64 -7.03
N ASP A 400 -51.79 2.24 -6.68
CA ASP A 400 -52.47 2.75 -5.48
C ASP A 400 -51.78 2.31 -4.17
N PRO A 401 -52.03 3.02 -3.04
CA PRO A 401 -51.47 2.70 -1.73
C PRO A 401 -51.64 1.25 -1.27
N VAL A 402 -50.57 0.74 -0.65
CA VAL A 402 -50.57 -0.58 0.03
C VAL A 402 -51.47 -0.54 1.27
N GLY A 403 -52.31 -1.57 1.43
CA GLY A 403 -53.13 -1.75 2.63
C GLY A 403 -52.30 -2.08 3.87
N LEU A 404 -52.62 -1.45 5.00
CA LEU A 404 -51.94 -1.67 6.28
C LEU A 404 -52.08 -3.12 6.78
N GLY A 405 -51.10 -3.58 7.57
CA GLY A 405 -51.19 -4.87 8.25
C GLY A 405 -50.85 -6.08 7.39
N LYS A 406 -50.07 -5.90 6.32
CA LYS A 406 -49.60 -6.95 5.39
C LYS A 406 -48.10 -7.22 5.50
N ILE A 407 -47.72 -8.49 5.34
CA ILE A 407 -46.37 -8.96 5.03
C ILE A 407 -46.45 -9.68 3.68
N CYS A 408 -45.86 -9.08 2.65
CA CYS A 408 -45.74 -9.67 1.33
C CYS A 408 -44.29 -10.10 1.10
N ARG A 409 -44.05 -11.40 0.97
CA ARG A 409 -42.70 -11.97 0.82
C ARG A 409 -42.55 -12.72 -0.49
N TRP A 410 -41.60 -12.29 -1.31
CA TRP A 410 -41.23 -12.92 -2.57
C TRP A 410 -39.87 -13.62 -2.41
N ALA A 411 -39.83 -14.92 -2.68
CA ALA A 411 -38.60 -15.72 -2.74
C ALA A 411 -38.20 -15.88 -4.20
N VAL A 412 -37.18 -15.13 -4.62
CA VAL A 412 -36.68 -15.08 -5.99
C VAL A 412 -35.60 -16.14 -6.19
N LYS A 413 -35.72 -16.92 -7.27
CA LYS A 413 -34.83 -18.04 -7.60
C LYS A 413 -34.28 -17.89 -9.02
N ALA A 414 -33.00 -18.16 -9.19
CA ALA A 414 -32.33 -18.27 -10.49
C ALA A 414 -31.74 -19.69 -10.69
N PRO A 415 -31.49 -20.11 -11.94
CA PRO A 415 -30.70 -21.32 -12.22
C PRO A 415 -29.22 -21.11 -11.87
N SER A 416 -28.49 -22.20 -11.64
CA SER A 416 -27.03 -22.16 -11.37
C SER A 416 -26.23 -21.54 -12.52
N GLY A 417 -25.16 -20.79 -12.20
CA GLY A 417 -24.39 -20.01 -13.19
C GLY A 417 -24.93 -18.59 -13.43
N TYR A 418 -25.90 -18.15 -12.62
CA TYR A 418 -26.51 -16.84 -12.69
C TYR A 418 -26.62 -16.18 -11.31
N ILE A 419 -26.53 -14.85 -11.31
CA ILE A 419 -26.84 -13.98 -10.18
C ILE A 419 -28.17 -13.26 -10.40
N ILE A 420 -28.86 -12.91 -9.31
CA ILE A 420 -30.10 -12.14 -9.35
C ILE A 420 -29.78 -10.68 -9.14
N LYS A 421 -30.15 -9.85 -10.13
CA LYS A 421 -30.20 -8.39 -9.99
C LYS A 421 -31.63 -7.98 -9.71
N MET A 422 -31.84 -7.26 -8.61
CA MET A 422 -33.07 -6.51 -8.36
C MET A 422 -32.81 -5.03 -8.59
N THR A 423 -33.79 -4.33 -9.16
CA THR A 423 -33.83 -2.86 -9.15
C THR A 423 -35.18 -2.39 -8.65
N ILE A 424 -35.15 -1.32 -7.86
CA ILE A 424 -36.34 -0.58 -7.44
C ILE A 424 -36.75 0.32 -8.60
N ASP A 425 -37.81 -0.03 -9.34
CA ASP A 425 -38.41 0.87 -10.32
C ASP A 425 -39.08 2.05 -9.62
N ASP A 426 -39.77 1.75 -8.51
CA ASP A 426 -40.70 2.66 -7.85
C ASP A 426 -40.96 2.16 -6.41
N LEU A 427 -40.56 2.92 -5.39
CA LEU A 427 -40.85 2.60 -3.99
C LEU A 427 -41.36 3.86 -3.29
N HIS A 428 -42.51 3.75 -2.64
CA HIS A 428 -43.07 4.79 -1.78
C HIS A 428 -43.54 4.16 -0.46
N MET A 429 -42.67 4.06 0.54
CA MET A 429 -43.03 3.54 1.87
C MET A 429 -43.29 4.69 2.85
N ALA A 430 -44.40 4.61 3.59
CA ALA A 430 -44.78 5.62 4.57
C ALA A 430 -43.64 5.89 5.59
N TYR A 431 -43.25 7.15 5.71
CA TYR A 431 -42.07 7.62 6.44
C TYR A 431 -42.34 9.02 7.02
N ASN A 432 -41.67 9.34 8.12
CA ASN A 432 -41.74 10.64 8.79
C ASN A 432 -40.41 11.39 8.65
N TYR A 433 -40.38 12.39 7.77
CA TYR A 433 -39.21 13.24 7.52
C TYR A 433 -38.76 14.01 8.78
N ASP A 434 -39.69 14.49 9.60
CA ASP A 434 -39.38 15.28 10.81
C ASP A 434 -38.75 14.45 11.95
N ARG A 435 -38.81 13.11 11.86
CA ARG A 435 -38.36 12.18 12.91
C ARG A 435 -37.46 11.04 12.42
N VAL A 436 -37.13 11.02 11.13
CA VAL A 436 -36.32 9.96 10.49
C VAL A 436 -36.88 8.56 10.77
N LEU A 437 -38.21 8.42 10.78
CA LEU A 437 -38.91 7.20 11.20
C LEU A 437 -39.70 6.56 10.06
N CYS A 438 -39.31 5.36 9.64
CA CYS A 438 -40.14 4.53 8.75
C CYS A 438 -41.37 4.02 9.51
N TYR A 439 -42.54 4.04 8.86
CA TYR A 439 -43.72 3.29 9.33
C TYR A 439 -43.78 1.90 8.70
N HIS A 440 -43.41 1.81 7.41
CA HIS A 440 -43.37 0.58 6.62
C HIS A 440 -41.98 0.37 6.00
N TRP A 441 -41.68 -0.87 5.62
CA TRP A 441 -40.32 -1.31 5.27
C TRP A 441 -40.35 -2.20 4.03
N LEU A 442 -39.42 -1.96 3.10
CA LEU A 442 -38.96 -2.97 2.16
C LEU A 442 -37.66 -3.56 2.71
N GLU A 443 -37.68 -4.83 3.10
CA GLU A 443 -36.53 -5.61 3.57
C GLU A 443 -36.00 -6.49 2.42
N ILE A 444 -34.76 -6.25 1.99
CA ILE A 444 -34.13 -6.86 0.81
C ILE A 444 -33.01 -7.77 1.30
N GLN A 445 -33.25 -9.08 1.29
CA GLN A 445 -32.31 -10.09 1.77
C GLN A 445 -31.63 -10.74 0.56
N TYR A 446 -30.45 -10.23 0.23
CA TYR A 446 -29.65 -10.65 -0.91
C TYR A 446 -28.31 -11.30 -0.52
N ASN A 447 -27.94 -11.30 0.77
CA ASN A 447 -26.76 -12.02 1.24
C ASN A 447 -27.08 -13.49 1.51
N LEU A 448 -27.47 -13.87 2.74
CA LEU A 448 -27.75 -15.26 3.09
C LEU A 448 -29.21 -15.49 3.54
N PRO A 449 -29.83 -16.63 3.19
CA PRO A 449 -31.08 -17.07 3.80
C PRO A 449 -30.92 -17.20 5.33
N GLY A 450 -31.92 -16.76 6.10
CA GLY A 450 -31.93 -16.86 7.56
C GLY A 450 -31.35 -15.64 8.30
N GLN A 451 -30.47 -14.85 7.66
CA GLN A 451 -30.12 -13.49 8.11
C GLN A 451 -31.33 -12.53 7.96
N PRO A 452 -31.34 -11.34 8.58
CA PRO A 452 -32.23 -10.25 8.16
C PRO A 452 -31.78 -9.62 6.82
N GLY A 453 -32.70 -8.97 6.10
CA GLY A 453 -32.37 -8.18 4.91
C GLY A 453 -32.16 -6.69 5.20
N ILE A 454 -31.57 -5.96 4.24
CA ILE A 454 -31.40 -4.51 4.37
C ILE A 454 -32.74 -3.80 4.26
N ARG A 455 -33.04 -2.87 5.17
CA ARG A 455 -34.31 -2.13 5.16
C ARG A 455 -34.20 -0.82 4.38
N ARG A 456 -35.26 -0.51 3.64
CA ARG A 456 -35.46 0.73 2.88
C ARG A 456 -36.90 1.23 3.06
N CYS A 457 -37.06 2.55 3.14
CA CYS A 457 -38.35 3.22 3.25
C CYS A 457 -38.29 4.63 2.62
N GLY A 458 -39.40 5.37 2.62
CA GLY A 458 -39.51 6.63 1.89
C GLY A 458 -39.66 6.41 0.38
N ASP A 459 -39.29 7.43 -0.39
CA ASP A 459 -39.42 7.47 -1.85
C ASP A 459 -38.08 7.13 -2.53
N ILE A 460 -38.01 6.02 -3.28
CA ILE A 460 -36.77 5.52 -3.92
C ILE A 460 -37.06 5.03 -5.35
N VAL A 461 -36.17 5.39 -6.30
CA VAL A 461 -36.19 4.99 -7.72
C VAL A 461 -34.76 4.67 -8.16
N GLY A 462 -34.59 3.68 -9.05
CA GLY A 462 -33.34 3.38 -9.75
C GLY A 462 -32.24 2.67 -8.95
N LYS A 463 -32.41 2.47 -7.64
CA LYS A 463 -31.44 1.73 -6.81
C LYS A 463 -31.49 0.23 -7.11
N SER A 464 -30.32 -0.35 -7.36
CA SER A 464 -30.14 -1.77 -7.72
C SER A 464 -29.34 -2.53 -6.67
N PHE A 465 -29.60 -3.83 -6.55
CA PHE A 465 -29.00 -4.77 -5.61
C PHE A 465 -28.69 -6.08 -6.33
N LEU A 466 -27.59 -6.74 -5.97
CA LEU A 466 -27.15 -8.03 -6.52
C LEU A 466 -27.08 -9.04 -5.38
N THR A 467 -27.52 -10.28 -5.58
CA THR A 467 -27.27 -11.39 -4.64
C THR A 467 -25.78 -11.53 -4.32
N SER A 468 -25.39 -11.98 -3.12
CA SER A 468 -23.96 -12.19 -2.78
C SER A 468 -23.38 -13.42 -3.48
N VAL A 469 -22.06 -13.63 -3.38
CA VAL A 469 -21.38 -14.79 -4.01
C VAL A 469 -21.68 -16.11 -3.29
N ASP A 470 -22.23 -16.04 -2.07
CA ASP A 470 -22.57 -17.21 -1.25
C ASP A 470 -24.07 -17.60 -1.34
N SER A 471 -24.91 -16.76 -1.94
CA SER A 471 -26.28 -17.11 -2.37
C SER A 471 -26.65 -16.50 -3.73
N PRO A 472 -25.82 -16.74 -4.79
CA PRO A 472 -25.95 -16.06 -6.08
C PRO A 472 -27.33 -16.29 -6.71
N THR A 473 -27.89 -17.48 -6.54
CA THR A 473 -29.15 -17.90 -7.16
C THR A 473 -30.41 -17.59 -6.35
N PHE A 474 -30.32 -16.84 -5.24
CA PHE A 474 -31.42 -16.74 -4.29
C PHE A 474 -31.52 -15.37 -3.57
N MET A 475 -32.68 -14.71 -3.70
CA MET A 475 -32.97 -13.44 -3.00
C MET A 475 -34.35 -13.52 -2.35
N ILE A 476 -34.51 -12.96 -1.14
CA ILE A 476 -35.82 -12.81 -0.49
C ILE A 476 -36.12 -11.32 -0.38
N VAL A 477 -37.32 -10.91 -0.79
CA VAL A 477 -37.77 -9.52 -0.65
C VAL A 477 -39.07 -9.51 0.15
N THR A 478 -39.09 -8.77 1.25
CA THR A 478 -40.25 -8.66 2.16
C THR A 478 -40.71 -7.21 2.25
N MET A 479 -41.96 -6.94 1.87
CA MET A 479 -42.64 -5.70 2.24
C MET A 479 -43.40 -5.93 3.56
N ASP A 480 -43.06 -5.19 4.62
CA ASP A 480 -43.72 -5.24 5.93
C ASP A 480 -44.46 -3.91 6.21
N THR A 481 -45.78 -4.03 6.40
CA THR A 481 -46.70 -2.96 6.81
C THR A 481 -47.44 -3.29 8.11
N LYS A 482 -46.96 -4.27 8.89
CA LYS A 482 -47.50 -4.66 10.20
C LYS A 482 -46.85 -3.87 11.35
N ARG A 483 -45.61 -3.37 11.20
CA ARG A 483 -44.84 -2.81 12.34
C ARG A 483 -45.27 -1.43 12.88
N ALA A 484 -45.84 -0.50 12.11
CA ALA A 484 -46.25 0.80 12.67
C ALA A 484 -47.33 1.60 11.91
N GLY A 485 -48.23 2.25 12.68
CA GLY A 485 -48.95 3.47 12.26
C GLY A 485 -50.31 3.30 11.58
N LYS A 486 -51.14 4.36 11.64
CA LYS A 486 -52.39 4.50 10.85
C LYS A 486 -52.15 5.23 9.52
N MET A 487 -50.90 5.37 9.10
CA MET A 487 -50.51 6.22 7.96
C MET A 487 -50.23 5.34 6.75
N ALA A 488 -51.12 5.38 5.76
CA ALA A 488 -50.91 4.70 4.49
C ALA A 488 -49.74 5.33 3.72
N ALA A 489 -49.16 4.55 2.79
CA ALA A 489 -48.28 5.09 1.77
C ALA A 489 -49.05 5.98 0.77
N ASN A 490 -48.36 6.81 0.01
CA ASN A 490 -48.98 7.62 -1.07
C ASN A 490 -49.15 6.85 -2.39
N LYS A 491 -48.46 5.71 -2.54
CA LYS A 491 -48.41 4.86 -3.74
C LYS A 491 -48.04 3.43 -3.33
N GLY A 492 -48.07 2.49 -4.26
CA GLY A 492 -47.52 1.15 -4.09
C GLY A 492 -45.99 1.07 -4.24
N LEU A 493 -45.47 -0.13 -4.49
CA LEU A 493 -44.10 -0.37 -4.98
C LEU A 493 -44.08 -1.23 -6.24
N LYS A 494 -43.04 -1.05 -7.06
CA LYS A 494 -42.66 -1.87 -8.22
C LYS A 494 -41.15 -2.15 -8.21
N LEU A 495 -40.79 -3.40 -8.46
CA LEU A 495 -39.42 -3.91 -8.56
C LEU A 495 -39.27 -4.63 -9.90
N HIS A 496 -38.07 -4.65 -10.48
CA HIS A 496 -37.73 -5.58 -11.54
C HIS A 496 -36.59 -6.51 -11.11
N PHE A 497 -36.66 -7.77 -11.56
CA PHE A 497 -35.65 -8.80 -11.33
C PHE A 497 -35.12 -9.31 -12.67
N LYS A 498 -33.80 -9.42 -12.78
CA LYS A 498 -33.08 -9.82 -14.00
C LYS A 498 -32.07 -10.93 -13.69
N LEU A 499 -31.95 -11.89 -14.60
CA LEU A 499 -30.80 -12.80 -14.63
C LEU A 499 -29.60 -12.07 -15.25
N GLU A 500 -28.52 -11.96 -14.49
CA GLU A 500 -27.19 -11.65 -15.03
C GLU A 500 -26.31 -12.90 -14.89
N ARG A 501 -25.52 -13.24 -15.91
CA ARG A 501 -24.65 -14.42 -15.89
C ARG A 501 -23.54 -14.22 -14.86
N GLU A 502 -23.26 -15.22 -14.04
CA GLU A 502 -22.26 -15.21 -12.96
C GLU A 502 -20.79 -15.09 -13.46
N VAL A 503 -20.64 -15.30 -14.76
CA VAL A 503 -19.45 -15.59 -15.56
C VAL A 503 -18.17 -14.81 -15.21
N CYS A 504 -18.24 -13.52 -14.85
CA CYS A 504 -17.05 -12.69 -14.54
C CYS A 504 -17.23 -11.77 -13.32
N ARG A 505 -17.85 -12.26 -12.24
CA ARG A 505 -18.04 -11.46 -11.01
C ARG A 505 -16.77 -11.28 -10.18
N ASP A 506 -16.09 -12.39 -9.88
CA ASP A 506 -14.74 -12.42 -9.35
C ASP A 506 -13.81 -12.79 -10.52
N ASN A 507 -12.65 -12.15 -10.70
CA ASN A 507 -11.76 -12.43 -11.82
C ASN A 507 -11.01 -13.76 -11.61
N GLN A 508 -11.52 -14.86 -12.19
CA GLN A 508 -10.93 -16.21 -12.07
C GLN A 508 -9.64 -16.41 -12.91
N CYS A 509 -9.25 -15.41 -13.69
CA CYS A 509 -8.11 -15.47 -14.60
C CYS A 509 -6.85 -14.97 -13.91
N MET A 510 -5.78 -15.80 -13.85
CA MET A 510 -4.51 -15.48 -13.20
C MET A 510 -3.86 -14.24 -13.84
N PHE A 511 -3.39 -14.36 -15.08
CA PHE A 511 -2.78 -13.26 -15.84
C PHE A 511 -3.68 -12.82 -16.99
N GLY A 512 -4.95 -12.57 -16.69
CA GLY A 512 -5.94 -12.21 -17.70
C GLY A 512 -7.14 -11.46 -17.13
N VAL A 513 -8.01 -11.01 -18.03
CA VAL A 513 -9.32 -10.45 -17.71
C VAL A 513 -10.38 -11.46 -18.13
N CYS A 514 -11.23 -11.85 -17.19
CA CYS A 514 -12.41 -12.64 -17.50
C CYS A 514 -13.34 -11.87 -18.44
N VAL A 515 -13.72 -12.47 -19.57
CA VAL A 515 -14.84 -12.01 -20.40
C VAL A 515 -15.76 -13.20 -20.72
N ALA A 516 -17.02 -12.92 -21.05
CA ALA A 516 -17.93 -13.97 -21.52
C ALA A 516 -17.48 -14.53 -22.88
N ASP A 517 -17.62 -15.84 -23.10
CA ASP A 517 -17.41 -16.43 -24.42
C ASP A 517 -18.59 -16.14 -25.36
N GLU A 518 -18.28 -15.57 -26.52
CA GLU A 518 -19.24 -15.15 -27.55
C GLU A 518 -19.82 -16.34 -28.34
N LEU A 519 -19.18 -17.51 -28.27
CA LEU A 519 -19.55 -18.69 -29.05
C LEU A 519 -20.27 -19.78 -28.23
N LYS A 520 -20.21 -19.71 -26.89
CA LYS A 520 -20.92 -20.60 -25.96
C LYS A 520 -21.32 -19.84 -24.70
N GLU A 521 -22.59 -19.44 -24.63
CA GLU A 521 -23.07 -18.42 -23.69
C GLU A 521 -22.86 -18.71 -22.18
N CYS A 522 -22.57 -19.95 -21.77
CA CYS A 522 -22.35 -20.33 -20.38
C CYS A 522 -20.86 -20.35 -19.94
N ASN A 523 -19.90 -20.07 -20.84
CA ASN A 523 -18.47 -20.08 -20.51
C ASN A 523 -17.94 -18.65 -20.27
N TYR A 524 -16.96 -18.52 -19.37
CA TYR A 524 -15.96 -17.46 -19.51
C TYR A 524 -14.86 -17.91 -20.48
N LYS A 525 -14.22 -16.93 -21.11
CA LYS A 525 -12.89 -17.07 -21.69
C LYS A 525 -11.98 -16.05 -20.99
N CYS A 526 -10.83 -16.48 -20.52
CA CYS A 526 -9.85 -15.55 -20.00
C CYS A 526 -9.12 -14.87 -21.18
N VAL A 527 -9.26 -13.54 -21.31
CA VAL A 527 -8.45 -12.75 -22.23
C VAL A 527 -7.11 -12.50 -21.56
N CYS A 528 -6.12 -13.29 -21.94
CA CYS A 528 -4.81 -13.23 -21.32
C CYS A 528 -4.07 -11.93 -21.65
N GLN A 529 -3.31 -11.45 -20.68
CA GLN A 529 -2.35 -10.37 -20.91
C GLN A 529 -1.27 -10.87 -21.89
N PRO A 530 -0.67 -10.00 -22.73
CA PRO A 530 0.41 -10.39 -23.63
C PRO A 530 1.53 -11.07 -22.83
N GLY A 531 1.91 -12.28 -23.26
CA GLY A 531 2.82 -13.15 -22.51
C GLY A 531 2.17 -14.42 -21.95
N TYR A 532 0.83 -14.48 -21.83
CA TYR A 532 0.13 -15.60 -21.18
C TYR A 532 -0.93 -16.27 -22.07
N GLN A 533 -1.23 -17.54 -21.75
CA GLN A 533 -2.18 -18.44 -22.42
C GLN A 533 -2.71 -19.49 -21.42
N GLY A 534 -3.49 -20.45 -21.91
CA GLY A 534 -4.23 -21.40 -21.08
C GLY A 534 -5.64 -20.91 -20.78
N GLU A 535 -6.53 -21.81 -20.37
CA GLU A 535 -7.95 -21.48 -20.19
C GLU A 535 -8.19 -20.52 -19.01
N MET A 536 -7.24 -20.41 -18.07
CA MET A 536 -7.27 -19.46 -16.94
C MET A 536 -6.15 -18.42 -16.99
N CYS A 537 -5.42 -18.31 -18.11
CA CYS A 537 -4.18 -17.53 -18.23
C CYS A 537 -3.10 -17.95 -17.20
N ASP A 538 -3.05 -19.26 -16.98
CA ASP A 538 -2.24 -20.01 -16.03
C ASP A 538 -0.88 -20.48 -16.62
N LYS A 539 -0.61 -20.17 -17.89
CA LYS A 539 0.57 -20.63 -18.63
C LYS A 539 1.20 -19.49 -19.41
N VAL A 540 2.50 -19.55 -19.59
CA VAL A 540 3.26 -18.57 -20.39
C VAL A 540 3.20 -18.95 -21.89
N VAL A 541 3.18 -17.98 -22.80
CA VAL A 541 3.24 -18.26 -24.25
C VAL A 541 4.64 -18.70 -24.68
N ASP A 542 4.66 -19.50 -25.74
CA ASP A 542 5.85 -20.16 -26.26
C ASP A 542 7.04 -19.23 -26.55
N ASP A 543 6.79 -17.96 -26.89
CA ASP A 543 7.81 -16.94 -27.20
C ASP A 543 7.61 -15.67 -26.34
N ALA A 544 7.18 -15.83 -25.09
CA ALA A 544 6.78 -14.73 -24.21
C ALA A 544 7.91 -13.75 -23.86
N LYS A 545 7.51 -12.50 -23.65
CA LYS A 545 8.26 -11.51 -22.87
C LYS A 545 7.42 -11.15 -21.64
N LEU A 546 7.89 -11.50 -20.44
CA LEU A 546 7.25 -11.14 -19.17
C LEU A 546 8.06 -10.05 -18.46
N ASN A 547 7.40 -9.30 -17.59
CA ASN A 547 8.02 -8.35 -16.68
C ASN A 547 7.30 -8.38 -15.32
N CYS A 548 8.05 -8.29 -14.23
CA CYS A 548 7.56 -7.90 -12.92
C CYS A 548 8.50 -6.83 -12.34
N ASN A 549 8.05 -5.57 -12.42
CA ASN A 549 8.72 -4.39 -11.85
C ASN A 549 7.97 -3.83 -10.62
N PHE A 550 7.24 -4.71 -9.92
CA PHE A 550 6.55 -4.53 -8.65
C PHE A 550 5.54 -3.38 -8.44
N GLU A 551 5.47 -2.35 -9.31
CA GLU A 551 4.47 -1.25 -9.29
C GLU A 551 3.00 -1.72 -9.23
N ARG A 552 2.77 -3.00 -9.56
CA ARG A 552 1.50 -3.72 -9.56
C ARG A 552 1.74 -5.18 -9.20
N PHE A 553 1.87 -5.47 -7.91
CA PHE A 553 2.08 -6.83 -7.39
C PHE A 553 1.05 -7.85 -7.93
N GLU A 554 -0.18 -7.42 -8.26
CA GLU A 554 -1.22 -8.29 -8.86
C GLU A 554 -0.91 -8.76 -10.30
N LYS A 555 0.27 -8.41 -10.83
CA LYS A 555 0.76 -8.79 -12.16
C LYS A 555 2.11 -9.50 -12.15
N CYS A 556 2.69 -9.74 -10.97
CA CYS A 556 3.95 -10.48 -10.88
C CYS A 556 3.73 -11.97 -11.17
N PHE A 557 4.55 -12.57 -12.03
CA PHE A 557 4.51 -14.02 -12.28
C PHE A 557 5.28 -14.84 -11.23
N PHE A 558 5.89 -14.13 -10.26
CA PHE A 558 6.51 -14.63 -9.05
C PHE A 558 5.66 -14.23 -7.83
N ASP A 559 5.52 -15.13 -6.84
CA ASP A 559 4.87 -14.87 -5.55
C ASP A 559 5.54 -15.70 -4.44
N ASN A 560 5.24 -15.40 -3.19
CA ASN A 560 5.78 -16.11 -2.02
C ASN A 560 5.19 -17.53 -1.88
N ILE A 561 5.95 -18.46 -1.31
CA ILE A 561 5.48 -19.84 -1.07
C ILE A 561 5.74 -20.31 0.36
N GLN A 562 4.78 -21.06 0.93
CA GLN A 562 4.90 -21.61 2.29
C GLN A 562 5.62 -22.96 2.37
N GLU A 563 5.99 -23.57 1.23
CA GLU A 563 6.56 -24.92 1.22
C GLU A 563 8.06 -24.91 1.50
N GLY A 564 8.40 -25.10 2.78
CA GLY A 564 9.79 -25.12 3.24
C GLY A 564 10.41 -23.73 3.23
N ASP A 565 9.64 -22.72 3.62
CA ASP A 565 10.07 -21.33 3.74
C ASP A 565 9.93 -20.83 5.19
N ASP A 566 10.80 -19.92 5.64
CA ASP A 566 10.83 -19.44 7.03
C ASP A 566 10.28 -18.00 7.17
N PHE A 567 10.33 -17.21 6.09
CA PHE A 567 9.77 -15.85 6.01
C PHE A 567 9.50 -15.38 4.58
N GLU A 568 8.56 -14.45 4.39
CA GLU A 568 8.18 -14.01 3.03
C GLU A 568 9.03 -12.81 2.58
N TRP A 569 9.16 -12.66 1.26
CA TRP A 569 9.55 -11.41 0.62
C TRP A 569 8.42 -10.37 0.74
N GLY A 570 8.77 -9.15 1.15
CA GLY A 570 7.86 -8.01 1.33
C GLY A 570 8.08 -6.87 0.33
N PRO A 571 7.12 -5.95 0.20
CA PRO A 571 7.21 -4.82 -0.73
C PRO A 571 8.07 -3.67 -0.14
N GLY A 572 9.01 -3.15 -0.93
CA GLY A 572 9.82 -1.96 -0.63
C GLY A 572 9.35 -0.77 -1.45
N PHE A 573 9.34 0.43 -0.85
CA PHE A 573 8.77 1.65 -1.46
C PHE A 573 9.70 2.87 -1.50
N LYS A 574 10.79 2.85 -0.72
CA LYS A 574 11.94 3.78 -0.65
C LYS A 574 12.76 3.33 0.57
N HIS A 575 14.02 2.94 0.37
CA HIS A 575 14.83 2.18 1.33
C HIS A 575 14.23 0.81 1.72
N SER A 576 15.04 -0.08 2.29
CA SER A 576 14.53 -1.21 3.08
C SER A 576 14.30 -0.77 4.53
N VAL A 577 13.62 -1.61 5.32
CA VAL A 577 13.15 -1.23 6.66
C VAL A 577 14.28 -1.29 7.70
N SER A 578 15.34 -2.06 7.47
CA SER A 578 16.50 -2.10 8.37
C SER A 578 17.62 -1.13 7.96
N LEU A 579 17.75 -0.03 8.71
CA LEU A 579 18.63 1.12 8.43
C LEU A 579 20.09 0.75 8.10
N GLY A 580 20.58 1.22 6.95
CA GLY A 580 21.95 0.97 6.45
C GLY A 580 22.08 -0.34 5.66
N THR A 581 20.97 -0.85 5.13
CA THR A 581 20.86 -2.07 4.33
C THR A 581 19.84 -1.85 3.20
N GLY A 582 19.75 -2.80 2.26
CA GLY A 582 18.91 -2.69 1.07
C GLY A 582 19.21 -1.51 0.11
N PRO A 583 18.44 -1.35 -0.97
CA PRO A 583 18.62 -0.26 -1.93
C PRO A 583 17.84 1.00 -1.49
N GLU A 584 18.35 2.20 -1.79
CA GLU A 584 17.72 3.47 -1.38
C GLU A 584 16.35 3.75 -2.08
N GLY A 585 16.05 3.04 -3.17
CA GLY A 585 14.74 3.07 -3.84
C GLY A 585 14.60 1.91 -4.82
N ALA A 586 13.51 1.87 -5.60
CA ALA A 586 13.35 0.90 -6.68
C ALA A 586 14.43 1.08 -7.78
N HIS A 587 14.73 0.02 -8.54
CA HIS A 587 15.57 0.13 -9.74
C HIS A 587 14.85 0.96 -10.80
N ARG A 588 13.54 0.76 -10.97
CA ARG A 588 12.68 1.61 -11.82
C ARG A 588 11.26 1.74 -11.28
N GLY A 589 10.89 2.97 -10.93
CA GLY A 589 9.53 3.31 -10.50
C GLY A 589 9.52 3.80 -9.07
N SER A 590 8.69 3.17 -8.25
CA SER A 590 8.42 3.49 -6.85
C SER A 590 8.33 2.26 -5.93
N GLN A 591 8.29 1.04 -6.48
CA GLN A 591 8.06 -0.20 -5.74
C GLN A 591 9.07 -1.26 -6.17
N PHE A 592 9.56 -2.03 -5.22
CA PHE A 592 10.42 -3.20 -5.43
C PHE A 592 10.05 -4.29 -4.42
N LEU A 593 10.72 -5.44 -4.46
CA LEU A 593 10.54 -6.50 -3.48
C LEU A 593 11.82 -6.71 -2.67
N PHE A 594 11.72 -6.95 -1.36
CA PHE A 594 12.88 -7.21 -0.51
C PHE A 594 12.56 -8.15 0.66
N THR A 595 13.59 -8.74 1.23
CA THR A 595 13.52 -9.55 2.44
C THR A 595 13.95 -8.73 3.64
N GLU A 596 13.02 -8.44 4.56
CA GLU A 596 13.33 -7.81 5.84
C GLU A 596 13.98 -8.83 6.77
N MET A 597 15.28 -8.65 7.03
CA MET A 597 16.11 -9.63 7.72
C MET A 597 16.18 -9.46 9.25
N SER A 598 15.48 -8.49 9.86
CA SER A 598 15.56 -8.29 11.31
C SER A 598 14.71 -9.26 12.15
N PHE A 599 14.43 -8.93 13.41
CA PHE A 599 13.71 -9.83 14.31
C PHE A 599 12.23 -9.95 13.85
N PRO A 600 11.65 -11.15 13.71
CA PRO A 600 11.97 -12.40 14.41
C PRO A 600 12.74 -13.44 13.57
N ARG A 601 13.58 -13.02 12.62
CA ARG A 601 14.37 -13.93 11.78
C ARG A 601 15.68 -14.36 12.45
N PHE A 602 16.10 -15.60 12.24
CA PHE A 602 17.31 -16.22 12.81
C PHE A 602 18.36 -16.58 11.73
N PRO A 603 19.64 -16.81 12.10
CA PRO A 603 20.66 -17.17 11.12
C PRO A 603 20.36 -18.49 10.40
N GLY A 604 20.29 -18.43 9.07
CA GLY A 604 19.90 -19.57 8.23
C GLY A 604 18.41 -19.67 7.91
N ASP A 605 17.54 -18.82 8.49
CA ASP A 605 16.18 -18.61 7.98
C ASP A 605 16.26 -18.21 6.49
N LYS A 606 15.32 -18.68 5.68
CA LYS A 606 15.22 -18.34 4.25
C LYS A 606 13.84 -17.79 3.87
N ALA A 607 13.82 -17.09 2.74
CA ALA A 607 12.66 -16.53 2.07
C ALA A 607 12.60 -16.98 0.60
N ILE A 608 11.49 -17.55 0.16
CA ILE A 608 11.33 -18.16 -1.17
C ILE A 608 10.24 -17.48 -2.00
N LEU A 609 10.67 -16.83 -3.08
CA LEU A 609 9.80 -16.29 -4.12
C LEU A 609 9.81 -17.24 -5.34
N ARG A 610 8.69 -17.89 -5.68
CA ARG A 610 8.60 -18.88 -6.77
C ARG A 610 7.66 -18.40 -7.88
N THR A 611 7.91 -18.83 -9.12
CA THR A 611 6.95 -18.66 -10.23
C THR A 611 5.62 -19.34 -9.92
N ILE A 612 4.50 -18.59 -10.01
CA ILE A 612 3.14 -19.10 -9.81
C ILE A 612 2.46 -19.58 -11.10
N VAL A 613 3.17 -19.52 -12.22
CA VAL A 613 2.81 -20.13 -13.51
C VAL A 613 4.00 -20.88 -14.07
N SER A 614 3.76 -22.00 -14.74
CA SER A 614 4.82 -22.73 -15.44
C SER A 614 5.35 -21.91 -16.60
N LEU A 615 6.67 -21.73 -16.65
CA LEU A 615 7.36 -21.10 -17.76
C LEU A 615 7.37 -22.05 -18.99
N PRO A 616 7.65 -21.55 -20.20
CA PRO A 616 7.70 -22.40 -21.39
C PRO A 616 8.82 -23.44 -21.29
N GLU A 617 8.62 -24.64 -21.84
CA GLU A 617 9.59 -25.75 -21.80
C GLU A 617 10.73 -25.57 -22.83
N LYS A 618 11.24 -24.34 -22.95
CA LYS A 618 12.29 -23.88 -23.86
C LYS A 618 13.44 -23.27 -23.05
N ALA A 619 14.58 -23.10 -23.70
CA ALA A 619 15.63 -22.24 -23.13
C ALA A 619 15.14 -20.78 -23.12
N GLY A 620 15.46 -20.05 -22.07
CA GLY A 620 15.08 -18.65 -21.88
C GLY A 620 16.17 -17.85 -21.19
N CYS A 621 15.96 -16.55 -21.11
CA CYS A 621 16.78 -15.63 -20.33
C CYS A 621 15.90 -14.98 -19.26
N LEU A 622 16.25 -15.21 -17.99
CA LEU A 622 15.73 -14.43 -16.88
C LEU A 622 16.71 -13.28 -16.61
N SER A 623 16.28 -12.05 -16.86
CA SER A 623 17.00 -10.84 -16.44
C SER A 623 16.32 -10.30 -15.18
N PHE A 624 17.08 -9.81 -14.21
CA PHE A 624 16.51 -9.15 -13.03
C PHE A 624 17.48 -8.13 -12.45
N ALA A 625 16.94 -7.04 -11.90
CA ALA A 625 17.69 -6.17 -11.00
C ALA A 625 17.68 -6.80 -9.60
N TYR A 626 18.82 -6.76 -8.93
CA TYR A 626 18.96 -7.17 -7.54
C TYR A 626 19.81 -6.17 -6.76
N ASN A 627 19.50 -6.03 -5.49
CA ASN A 627 20.35 -5.39 -4.50
C ASN A 627 20.52 -6.34 -3.31
N MET A 628 21.65 -6.25 -2.62
CA MET A 628 22.04 -7.19 -1.57
C MET A 628 22.98 -6.44 -0.64
N PHE A 629 22.42 -5.59 0.22
CA PHE A 629 23.17 -4.56 0.92
C PHE A 629 22.94 -4.65 2.42
N GLY A 630 24.00 -4.46 3.19
CA GLY A 630 24.02 -4.68 4.63
C GLY A 630 25.25 -5.50 5.07
N ARG A 631 25.62 -5.37 6.34
CA ARG A 631 26.86 -5.92 6.89
C ARG A 631 26.96 -7.44 6.86
N ASN A 632 25.83 -8.13 6.97
CA ASN A 632 25.73 -9.57 7.20
C ASN A 632 24.86 -10.29 6.15
N VAL A 633 24.69 -9.71 4.95
CA VAL A 633 24.01 -10.35 3.81
C VAL A 633 24.62 -11.74 3.56
N ASN A 634 23.82 -12.80 3.61
CA ASN A 634 24.32 -14.18 3.50
C ASN A 634 24.27 -14.69 2.06
N LYS A 635 23.09 -15.05 1.53
CA LYS A 635 22.96 -15.60 0.18
C LYS A 635 21.66 -15.20 -0.51
N LEU A 636 21.73 -14.90 -1.80
CA LEU A 636 20.61 -14.99 -2.74
C LEU A 636 20.93 -16.06 -3.78
N SER A 637 20.04 -17.01 -3.98
CA SER A 637 20.11 -18.02 -5.04
C SER A 637 18.91 -17.90 -5.97
N LEU A 638 19.12 -18.18 -7.26
CA LEU A 638 18.07 -18.51 -8.22
C LEU A 638 18.15 -20.01 -8.54
N PHE A 639 17.09 -20.74 -8.23
CA PHE A 639 16.92 -22.15 -8.54
C PHE A 639 15.98 -22.35 -9.73
N LEU A 640 16.28 -23.39 -10.48
CA LEU A 640 15.38 -24.06 -11.41
C LEU A 640 14.79 -25.29 -10.73
N GLU A 641 13.49 -25.51 -10.97
CA GLU A 641 12.75 -26.63 -10.43
C GLU A 641 12.03 -27.37 -11.56
N ASP A 642 12.24 -28.68 -11.64
CA ASP A 642 11.57 -29.54 -12.62
C ASP A 642 10.23 -30.10 -12.11
N SER A 643 9.49 -30.78 -12.98
CA SER A 643 8.23 -31.47 -12.64
C SER A 643 8.31 -32.54 -11.52
N ALA A 644 9.51 -32.90 -11.06
CA ALA A 644 9.77 -33.84 -9.97
C ALA A 644 10.31 -33.13 -8.70
N SER A 645 10.25 -31.80 -8.66
CA SER A 645 10.75 -30.92 -7.60
C SER A 645 12.26 -31.02 -7.34
N ASN A 646 13.06 -31.38 -8.36
CA ASN A 646 14.52 -31.33 -8.25
C ASN A 646 15.01 -29.87 -8.37
N LYS A 647 15.49 -29.29 -7.26
CA LYS A 647 16.12 -27.96 -7.25
C LYS A 647 17.55 -27.99 -7.82
N THR A 648 17.80 -27.14 -8.82
CA THR A 648 19.11 -26.92 -9.45
C THR A 648 19.48 -25.43 -9.35
N GLU A 649 20.57 -25.08 -8.68
CA GLU A 649 21.01 -23.68 -8.58
C GLU A 649 21.54 -23.20 -9.95
N LEU A 650 20.91 -22.18 -10.53
CA LEU A 650 21.33 -21.56 -11.79
C LEU A 650 22.30 -20.40 -11.57
N TRP A 651 22.09 -19.65 -10.49
CA TRP A 651 22.87 -18.48 -10.12
C TRP A 651 22.82 -18.26 -8.63
N SER A 652 23.88 -17.69 -8.05
CA SER A 652 23.81 -17.15 -6.70
C SER A 652 24.84 -16.05 -6.45
N LYS A 653 24.55 -15.24 -5.44
CA LYS A 653 25.45 -14.26 -4.84
C LYS A 653 25.44 -14.39 -3.33
N THR A 654 26.55 -14.02 -2.70
CA THR A 654 26.77 -14.15 -1.26
C THR A 654 27.56 -12.97 -0.73
N GLY A 655 27.26 -12.51 0.47
CA GLY A 655 27.82 -11.27 0.98
C GLY A 655 27.17 -10.04 0.35
N ASN A 656 27.47 -8.88 0.93
CA ASN A 656 27.03 -7.58 0.44
C ASN A 656 27.50 -7.35 -1.02
N GLN A 657 26.74 -6.62 -1.83
CA GLN A 657 27.00 -6.40 -3.25
C GLN A 657 27.16 -4.91 -3.64
N GLY A 658 26.92 -3.98 -2.70
CA GLY A 658 26.88 -2.53 -2.94
C GLY A 658 25.49 -1.92 -2.73
N SER A 659 25.43 -0.59 -2.63
CA SER A 659 24.19 0.21 -2.46
C SER A 659 23.30 0.16 -3.70
N ASP A 660 23.95 -0.02 -4.84
CA ASP A 660 23.36 0.19 -6.15
C ASP A 660 22.59 -1.05 -6.60
N TRP A 661 21.72 -0.87 -7.58
CA TRP A 661 21.07 -1.99 -8.25
C TRP A 661 22.02 -2.61 -9.27
N LEU A 662 22.17 -3.92 -9.20
CA LEU A 662 22.93 -4.73 -10.14
C LEU A 662 21.99 -5.55 -11.01
N ILE A 663 22.30 -5.75 -12.29
CA ILE A 663 21.51 -6.59 -13.19
C ILE A 663 22.19 -7.96 -13.34
N ALA A 664 21.39 -9.03 -13.42
CA ALA A 664 21.84 -10.38 -13.69
C ALA A 664 21.01 -11.02 -14.83
N ASP A 665 21.68 -11.42 -15.91
CA ASP A 665 21.07 -12.07 -17.08
C ASP A 665 21.41 -13.57 -17.11
N ILE A 666 20.43 -14.41 -16.80
CA ILE A 666 20.62 -15.85 -16.55
C ILE A 666 19.97 -16.68 -17.66
N SER A 667 20.80 -17.41 -18.42
CA SER A 667 20.30 -18.37 -19.42
C SER A 667 19.79 -19.64 -18.74
N VAL A 668 18.47 -19.80 -18.75
CA VAL A 668 17.71 -20.91 -18.16
C VAL A 668 17.55 -22.03 -19.20
N PRO A 669 17.88 -23.30 -18.88
CA PRO A 669 17.77 -24.41 -19.84
C PRO A 669 16.34 -24.94 -20.00
N ALA A 670 16.04 -25.45 -21.20
CA ALA A 670 14.76 -26.08 -21.52
C ALA A 670 14.46 -27.27 -20.59
N THR A 671 13.38 -27.16 -19.80
CA THR A 671 13.02 -28.12 -18.75
C THR A 671 11.52 -28.39 -18.76
N TYR A 672 11.13 -29.65 -18.54
CA TYR A 672 9.73 -30.07 -18.47
C TYR A 672 9.12 -29.71 -17.11
N GLY A 673 8.00 -28.98 -17.12
CA GLY A 673 7.37 -28.40 -15.92
C GLY A 673 8.21 -27.31 -15.23
N LEU A 674 8.93 -26.49 -16.01
CA LEU A 674 9.83 -25.46 -15.51
C LEU A 674 9.15 -24.45 -14.55
N ASN A 675 9.62 -24.42 -13.31
CA ASN A 675 9.45 -23.32 -12.36
C ASN A 675 10.81 -22.73 -11.99
N LEU A 676 10.82 -21.47 -11.54
CA LEU A 676 12.00 -20.81 -10.97
C LEU A 676 11.68 -20.34 -9.55
N SER A 677 12.68 -20.32 -8.67
CA SER A 677 12.57 -19.73 -7.33
C SER A 677 13.81 -18.94 -6.92
N PHE A 678 13.60 -17.73 -6.38
CA PHE A 678 14.61 -16.98 -5.65
C PHE A 678 14.58 -17.37 -4.18
N GLU A 679 15.69 -17.86 -3.64
CA GLU A 679 15.86 -18.10 -2.21
C GLU A 679 16.86 -17.08 -1.62
N ALA A 680 16.37 -16.20 -0.75
CA ALA A 680 17.19 -15.30 0.04
C ALA A 680 17.38 -15.89 1.44
N ILE A 681 18.61 -16.07 1.88
CA ILE A 681 18.97 -16.66 3.17
C ILE A 681 19.54 -15.57 4.07
N ARG A 682 19.09 -15.52 5.32
CA ARG A 682 19.55 -14.61 6.36
C ARG A 682 20.93 -14.98 6.90
N GLY A 683 21.74 -13.98 7.24
CA GLY A 683 23.04 -14.16 7.88
C GLY A 683 23.01 -14.21 9.40
N ASP A 684 24.20 -14.09 10.00
CA ASP A 684 24.40 -14.20 11.45
C ASP A 684 23.79 -13.03 12.25
N SER A 685 23.33 -11.98 11.57
CA SER A 685 22.75 -10.75 12.13
C SER A 685 21.56 -10.29 11.29
N TRP A 686 20.92 -9.20 11.71
CA TRP A 686 19.77 -8.59 11.04
C TRP A 686 20.14 -7.68 9.87
N ASP A 687 21.31 -7.05 9.92
CA ASP A 687 21.73 -5.99 9.00
C ASP A 687 22.17 -6.58 7.64
N SER A 688 21.20 -7.01 6.83
CA SER A 688 21.44 -7.99 5.76
C SER A 688 20.43 -8.06 4.61
N ASP A 689 19.60 -7.03 4.41
CA ASP A 689 18.47 -7.08 3.46
C ASP A 689 18.87 -7.35 1.99
N ILE A 690 18.02 -8.13 1.31
CA ILE A 690 18.18 -8.56 -0.09
C ILE A 690 16.94 -8.10 -0.86
N ALA A 691 17.12 -7.53 -2.04
CA ALA A 691 16.05 -6.97 -2.86
C ALA A 691 16.12 -7.42 -4.33
N LEU A 692 14.95 -7.42 -4.97
CA LEU A 692 14.70 -7.74 -6.37
C LEU A 692 13.78 -6.67 -6.98
N ASP A 693 14.06 -6.30 -8.22
CA ASP A 693 13.21 -5.44 -9.04
C ASP A 693 13.36 -5.82 -10.53
N ASP A 694 12.46 -5.32 -11.38
CA ASP A 694 12.59 -5.36 -12.84
C ASP A 694 12.91 -6.79 -13.36
N ILE A 695 12.11 -7.78 -12.95
CA ILE A 695 12.30 -9.20 -13.30
C ILE A 695 11.68 -9.48 -14.68
N TRP A 696 12.52 -9.63 -15.70
CA TRP A 696 12.11 -9.95 -17.07
C TRP A 696 12.36 -11.42 -17.42
N TRP A 697 11.43 -12.04 -18.13
CA TRP A 697 11.64 -13.32 -18.81
C TRP A 697 11.55 -13.13 -20.32
N ASN A 698 12.51 -13.67 -21.06
CA ASN A 698 12.50 -13.77 -22.52
C ASN A 698 12.77 -15.24 -22.92
N VAL A 699 12.27 -15.67 -24.07
CA VAL A 699 12.60 -17.00 -24.65
C VAL A 699 13.81 -16.89 -25.58
N GLY A 700 14.72 -17.87 -25.51
CA GLY A 700 16.05 -17.87 -26.14
C GLY A 700 17.19 -17.56 -25.16
N ASN A 701 18.44 -17.75 -25.59
CA ASN A 701 19.63 -17.36 -24.81
C ASN A 701 19.67 -15.84 -24.59
N CYS A 702 20.33 -15.38 -23.52
CA CYS A 702 20.46 -13.95 -23.22
C CYS A 702 21.14 -13.13 -24.35
N ASP A 703 21.97 -13.75 -25.18
CA ASP A 703 22.65 -13.11 -26.32
C ASP A 703 21.72 -12.81 -27.53
N ALA A 704 20.44 -13.20 -27.47
CA ALA A 704 19.51 -13.17 -28.62
C ALA A 704 18.83 -11.79 -28.89
N ILE A 705 19.61 -10.71 -28.79
CA ILE A 705 19.33 -9.34 -29.28
C ILE A 705 18.00 -8.71 -28.82
N ALA A 706 18.10 -7.75 -27.91
CA ALA A 706 17.29 -6.53 -27.95
C ALA A 706 18.22 -5.34 -28.28
N PRO A 707 17.83 -4.40 -29.16
CA PRO A 707 18.67 -3.24 -29.48
C PRO A 707 18.75 -2.29 -28.28
N GLU A 708 19.95 -1.78 -28.02
CA GLU A 708 20.29 -0.95 -26.86
C GLU A 708 19.37 0.29 -26.74
N ASP A 709 18.84 0.53 -25.53
CA ASP A 709 17.98 1.67 -25.23
C ASP A 709 18.78 2.86 -24.65
N CYS A 710 19.99 3.07 -25.19
CA CYS A 710 20.94 4.12 -24.82
C CYS A 710 21.46 4.88 -26.06
N ILE A 711 22.22 5.97 -25.85
CA ILE A 711 22.88 6.77 -26.91
C ILE A 711 24.36 6.39 -26.96
N GLU A 712 24.80 5.87 -28.10
CA GLU A 712 26.22 5.64 -28.38
C GLU A 712 26.96 6.97 -28.61
N PHE A 713 28.07 7.19 -27.88
CA PHE A 713 28.92 8.37 -28.03
C PHE A 713 29.56 8.41 -29.43
N GLY A 714 29.55 9.57 -30.10
CA GLY A 714 29.96 9.69 -31.51
C GLY A 714 28.88 9.33 -32.54
N LYS A 715 27.71 8.83 -32.11
CA LYS A 715 26.54 8.53 -32.96
C LYS A 715 25.31 9.38 -32.58
N GLU A 716 25.50 10.64 -32.16
CA GLU A 716 24.46 11.55 -31.63
C GLU A 716 23.35 11.98 -32.63
N LYS A 717 23.02 11.16 -33.63
CA LYS A 717 21.94 11.38 -34.62
C LYS A 717 21.14 10.11 -34.95
N VAL A 718 21.48 8.95 -34.38
CA VAL A 718 20.88 7.65 -34.74
C VAL A 718 20.53 6.82 -33.50
N TYR A 719 19.59 7.30 -32.68
CA TYR A 719 18.92 6.45 -31.70
C TYR A 719 17.73 5.73 -32.33
N ASN A 720 17.74 4.39 -32.25
CA ASN A 720 16.73 3.49 -32.82
C ASN A 720 16.06 2.58 -31.76
N GLY A 721 16.28 2.81 -30.47
CA GLY A 721 15.74 2.00 -29.37
C GLY A 721 14.20 1.99 -29.27
N THR A 722 13.66 1.32 -28.26
CA THR A 722 12.22 1.00 -28.18
C THR A 722 11.46 1.81 -27.12
N ARG A 723 12.13 2.77 -26.48
CA ARG A 723 11.49 3.73 -25.56
C ARG A 723 10.32 4.45 -26.24
N SER A 724 9.18 4.42 -25.57
CA SER A 724 7.89 4.94 -26.05
C SER A 724 7.21 5.82 -24.99
N TYR A 725 8.02 6.39 -24.09
CA TYR A 725 7.63 7.31 -23.02
C TYR A 725 8.67 8.42 -22.91
N THR A 726 8.22 9.64 -22.56
CA THR A 726 9.11 10.78 -22.36
C THR A 726 9.85 10.68 -21.03
N LYS A 727 10.83 11.55 -20.78
CA LYS A 727 11.55 11.64 -19.49
C LYS A 727 10.65 12.01 -18.30
N LYS A 728 9.40 12.39 -18.56
CA LYS A 728 8.35 12.66 -17.57
C LYS A 728 7.31 11.52 -17.48
N GLY A 729 7.60 10.36 -18.08
CA GLY A 729 6.71 9.20 -18.12
C GLY A 729 5.50 9.33 -19.08
N ILE A 730 5.38 10.43 -19.83
CA ILE A 730 4.23 10.64 -20.72
C ILE A 730 4.35 9.69 -21.91
N LYS A 731 3.31 8.91 -22.21
CA LYS A 731 3.34 7.96 -23.34
C LYS A 731 3.39 8.69 -24.67
N CYS A 732 4.26 8.23 -25.58
CA CYS A 732 4.40 8.78 -26.92
C CYS A 732 3.19 8.47 -27.81
N GLN A 733 2.83 9.41 -28.69
CA GLN A 733 1.89 9.26 -29.80
C GLN A 733 2.60 8.60 -30.99
N ALA A 734 1.88 7.77 -31.76
CA ALA A 734 2.44 7.14 -32.95
C ALA A 734 2.67 8.15 -34.08
N TRP A 735 3.81 8.07 -34.76
CA TRP A 735 4.22 9.05 -35.80
C TRP A 735 3.32 9.05 -37.04
N ASN A 736 2.55 7.98 -37.27
CA ASN A 736 1.56 7.87 -38.34
C ASN A 736 0.13 8.25 -37.93
N VAL A 737 -0.11 8.58 -36.66
CA VAL A 737 -1.40 9.05 -36.12
C VAL A 737 -1.32 10.56 -35.91
N SER A 738 -2.38 11.31 -36.21
CA SER A 738 -2.41 12.79 -36.11
C SER A 738 -3.33 13.32 -35.00
N GLU A 739 -3.64 12.50 -34.01
CA GLU A 739 -4.40 12.84 -32.81
C GLU A 739 -3.68 12.29 -31.56
N PRO A 740 -3.62 13.04 -30.43
CA PRO A 740 -4.11 14.41 -30.27
C PRO A 740 -3.35 15.47 -31.09
N HIS A 741 -2.12 15.19 -31.52
CA HIS A 741 -1.31 16.18 -32.26
C HIS A 741 -1.17 15.87 -33.75
N LEU A 742 -1.42 16.87 -34.59
CA LEU A 742 -1.06 16.81 -36.02
C LEU A 742 0.44 16.57 -36.19
N VAL A 743 0.80 15.40 -36.71
CA VAL A 743 2.20 15.03 -36.98
C VAL A 743 2.64 15.61 -38.32
N THR A 744 3.85 16.18 -38.34
CA THR A 744 4.44 16.69 -39.58
C THR A 744 4.78 15.52 -40.51
N SER A 745 4.30 15.55 -41.76
CA SER A 745 4.47 14.47 -42.75
C SER A 745 5.93 14.04 -42.99
N LYS A 746 6.90 14.92 -42.71
CA LYS A 746 8.34 14.59 -42.68
C LYS A 746 8.67 13.41 -41.74
N TYR A 747 8.02 13.32 -40.58
CA TYR A 747 8.33 12.34 -39.53
C TYR A 747 7.40 11.11 -39.55
N ALA A 748 6.33 11.13 -40.34
CA ALA A 748 5.33 10.06 -40.41
C ALA A 748 5.83 8.72 -41.01
N HIS A 749 7.13 8.63 -41.31
CA HIS A 749 7.82 7.41 -41.72
C HIS A 749 8.52 6.69 -40.55
N PHE A 750 8.60 7.32 -39.37
CA PHE A 750 9.15 6.67 -38.17
C PHE A 750 8.20 5.60 -37.62
N GLU A 751 8.79 4.55 -37.06
CA GLU A 751 8.07 3.36 -36.62
C GLU A 751 7.34 3.56 -35.29
N SER A 752 6.10 3.08 -35.23
CA SER A 752 5.28 3.03 -34.01
C SER A 752 5.18 4.41 -33.33
N ASN A 753 5.26 4.45 -32.00
CA ASN A 753 5.40 5.64 -31.16
C ASN A 753 6.79 5.74 -30.50
N TYR A 754 7.82 5.09 -31.06
CA TYR A 754 9.14 5.08 -30.43
C TYR A 754 9.82 6.44 -30.52
N CYS A 755 10.61 6.80 -29.51
CA CYS A 755 11.37 8.04 -29.48
C CYS A 755 12.40 8.07 -30.62
N ARG A 756 12.54 9.19 -31.33
CA ARG A 756 13.48 9.34 -32.45
C ARG A 756 14.09 10.73 -32.40
N MET A 757 15.30 10.90 -32.95
CA MET A 757 15.98 12.20 -32.93
C MET A 757 15.43 13.14 -34.00
N GLY A 758 15.12 12.64 -35.20
CA GLY A 758 14.56 13.45 -36.29
C GLY A 758 15.56 14.52 -36.76
N ASP A 759 15.26 15.80 -36.51
CA ASP A 759 16.19 16.93 -36.70
C ASP A 759 16.75 17.49 -35.38
N ALA A 760 16.43 16.85 -34.25
CA ALA A 760 16.75 17.32 -32.91
C ALA A 760 18.03 16.67 -32.33
N ALA A 761 18.56 17.23 -31.25
CA ALA A 761 19.82 16.82 -30.64
C ALA A 761 19.73 15.63 -29.66
N ASP A 762 18.53 15.20 -29.31
CA ASP A 762 18.22 14.18 -28.28
C ASP A 762 16.95 13.42 -28.71
N PRO A 763 16.70 12.15 -28.33
CA PRO A 763 15.49 11.44 -28.73
C PRO A 763 14.23 12.03 -28.11
N TRP A 764 13.20 12.27 -28.94
CA TRP A 764 11.92 12.84 -28.54
C TRP A 764 10.76 12.11 -29.21
N CYS A 765 9.53 12.42 -28.80
CA CYS A 765 8.32 11.99 -29.49
C CYS A 765 7.22 13.06 -29.37
N TYR A 766 6.25 13.05 -30.31
CA TYR A 766 4.93 13.61 -30.01
C TYR A 766 4.30 12.81 -28.86
N THR A 767 3.54 13.43 -27.96
CA THR A 767 2.99 12.72 -26.78
C THR A 767 1.48 12.49 -26.88
N THR A 768 0.96 11.53 -26.11
CA THR A 768 -0.50 11.28 -26.01
C THR A 768 -1.24 12.25 -25.09
N ASP A 769 -0.53 13.13 -24.36
CA ASP A 769 -1.16 14.26 -23.67
C ASP A 769 -1.46 15.37 -24.69
N ALA A 770 -2.73 15.78 -24.77
CA ALA A 770 -3.20 16.83 -25.67
C ALA A 770 -2.60 18.22 -25.37
N ASN A 771 -1.99 18.43 -24.20
CA ASN A 771 -1.33 19.68 -23.81
C ASN A 771 0.17 19.66 -24.18
N THR A 772 0.87 18.56 -23.89
CA THR A 772 2.29 18.36 -24.21
C THR A 772 2.46 17.86 -25.64
N ARG A 773 2.55 18.77 -26.61
CA ARG A 773 2.69 18.39 -28.03
C ARG A 773 3.84 17.42 -28.32
N TRP A 774 4.98 17.64 -27.70
CA TRP A 774 6.14 16.77 -27.77
C TRP A 774 7.03 16.99 -26.54
N ASP A 775 7.84 15.99 -26.17
CA ASP A 775 8.83 16.11 -25.08
C ASP A 775 9.97 15.09 -25.29
N TRP A 776 11.09 15.34 -24.62
CA TRP A 776 12.33 14.54 -24.72
C TRP A 776 12.21 13.23 -23.95
N CYS A 777 12.88 12.17 -24.40
CA CYS A 777 12.73 10.85 -23.80
C CYS A 777 13.75 10.51 -22.70
N GLY A 778 14.84 11.27 -22.56
CA GLY A 778 15.81 11.09 -21.48
C GLY A 778 16.55 9.75 -21.59
N VAL A 779 17.06 9.46 -22.79
CA VAL A 779 17.81 8.25 -23.10
C VAL A 779 19.25 8.44 -22.57
N PRO A 780 19.78 7.53 -21.73
CA PRO A 780 21.13 7.67 -21.17
C PRO A 780 22.19 7.43 -22.24
N TYR A 781 23.41 7.95 -22.05
CA TYR A 781 24.57 7.52 -22.84
C TYR A 781 25.01 6.10 -22.41
N CYS A 782 25.49 5.30 -23.36
CA CYS A 782 25.82 3.89 -23.08
C CYS A 782 27.03 3.70 -22.14
N TYR A 783 27.92 4.69 -22.03
CA TYR A 783 29.12 4.63 -21.16
C TYR A 783 29.44 6.00 -20.54
N ALA A 784 29.71 6.03 -19.23
CA ALA A 784 30.31 7.16 -18.51
C ALA A 784 31.51 6.65 -17.68
N SER A 785 32.59 7.43 -17.60
CA SER A 785 33.87 7.00 -16.99
C SER A 785 34.06 7.56 -15.58
N GLU A 786 34.12 6.67 -14.59
CA GLU A 786 34.31 7.04 -13.17
C GLU A 786 35.74 7.38 -12.73
N CYS A 787 36.65 7.56 -13.70
CA CYS A 787 38.00 8.06 -13.43
C CYS A 787 38.49 8.96 -14.59
N SER A 788 39.63 9.62 -14.38
CA SER A 788 40.30 10.51 -15.34
C SER A 788 41.71 10.03 -15.74
N TYR A 789 42.03 10.12 -17.04
CA TYR A 789 43.37 9.86 -17.60
C TYR A 789 44.18 11.15 -17.87
N ALA A 790 43.50 12.25 -18.22
CA ALA A 790 44.12 13.55 -18.41
C ALA A 790 44.65 14.08 -17.08
N SER A 791 45.93 14.47 -16.99
CA SER A 791 46.58 14.80 -15.70
C SER A 791 46.04 16.03 -14.98
N ASP A 792 45.08 16.75 -15.56
CA ASP A 792 44.32 17.85 -14.98
C ASP A 792 42.85 17.49 -14.69
N GLY A 793 42.32 16.38 -15.22
CA GLY A 793 40.91 16.02 -15.08
C GLY A 793 39.96 16.55 -16.17
N SER A 794 40.50 17.10 -17.26
CA SER A 794 39.71 17.66 -18.37
C SER A 794 38.87 16.64 -19.16
N ASP A 795 39.13 15.34 -18.97
CA ASP A 795 38.42 14.22 -19.59
C ASP A 795 37.34 13.57 -18.69
N TYR A 796 37.17 14.03 -17.46
CA TYR A 796 36.29 13.37 -16.50
C TYR A 796 34.81 13.63 -16.76
N VAL A 797 34.03 12.55 -16.91
CA VAL A 797 32.57 12.59 -17.18
C VAL A 797 31.73 11.70 -16.24
N GLY A 798 32.33 11.08 -15.22
CA GLY A 798 31.64 10.24 -14.22
C GLY A 798 30.77 11.04 -13.23
N THR A 799 30.40 10.39 -12.12
CA THR A 799 29.35 10.82 -11.19
C THR A 799 29.84 11.30 -9.81
N VAL A 800 31.16 11.34 -9.55
CA VAL A 800 31.73 11.88 -8.29
C VAL A 800 31.22 13.31 -8.06
N SER A 801 30.43 13.50 -7.02
CA SER A 801 29.69 14.73 -6.70
C SER A 801 30.11 15.34 -5.36
N HIS A 802 31.37 15.14 -4.95
CA HIS A 802 31.94 15.73 -3.74
C HIS A 802 33.43 16.08 -3.88
N THR A 803 33.87 17.01 -3.04
CA THR A 803 35.25 17.50 -2.98
C THR A 803 36.18 16.55 -2.20
N VAL A 804 37.51 16.74 -2.29
CA VAL A 804 38.53 15.97 -1.52
C VAL A 804 38.21 15.92 -0.01
N ASN A 805 37.58 16.98 0.53
CA ASN A 805 37.25 17.10 1.95
C ASN A 805 35.81 16.62 2.29
N GLY A 806 35.15 15.90 1.38
CA GLY A 806 33.80 15.38 1.56
C GLY A 806 32.66 16.41 1.45
N LEU A 807 32.96 17.69 1.15
CA LEU A 807 31.91 18.70 0.94
C LEU A 807 31.18 18.37 -0.37
N PRO A 808 29.84 18.22 -0.38
CA PRO A 808 29.09 17.86 -1.58
C PRO A 808 29.05 19.01 -2.59
N CYS A 809 28.92 18.66 -3.86
CA CYS A 809 28.96 19.59 -4.98
C CYS A 809 27.61 20.23 -5.26
N GLN A 810 27.68 21.51 -5.62
CA GLN A 810 26.59 22.29 -6.19
C GLN A 810 26.36 21.87 -7.65
N MET A 811 25.09 21.74 -8.05
CA MET A 811 24.70 21.47 -9.45
C MET A 811 25.23 22.57 -10.38
N TRP A 812 25.67 22.22 -11.60
CA TRP A 812 26.19 23.18 -12.58
C TRP A 812 25.12 24.09 -13.20
N ASP A 813 23.84 23.71 -13.08
CA ASP A 813 22.70 24.59 -13.36
C ASP A 813 22.32 25.47 -12.16
N SER A 814 22.74 25.10 -10.93
CA SER A 814 22.59 25.91 -9.72
C SER A 814 23.57 27.08 -9.68
N ASN A 815 23.15 28.19 -9.09
CA ASN A 815 24.00 29.35 -8.80
C ASN A 815 24.00 29.69 -7.29
N SER A 816 23.73 28.69 -6.45
CA SER A 816 23.63 28.81 -4.99
C SER A 816 24.16 27.53 -4.30
N PRO A 817 24.97 27.63 -3.23
CA PRO A 817 25.37 28.87 -2.54
C PRO A 817 26.34 29.77 -3.32
N HIS A 818 27.04 29.25 -4.33
CA HIS A 818 28.07 29.98 -5.06
C HIS A 818 27.65 30.30 -6.49
N LYS A 819 27.39 31.58 -6.79
CA LYS A 819 27.20 32.03 -8.18
C LYS A 819 28.44 31.73 -9.03
N HIS A 820 28.24 31.21 -10.23
CA HIS A 820 29.32 30.92 -11.18
C HIS A 820 28.90 31.17 -12.65
N LYS A 821 29.69 30.68 -13.61
CA LYS A 821 29.61 31.03 -15.04
C LYS A 821 29.72 29.82 -15.98
N TYR A 822 29.40 28.63 -15.48
CA TYR A 822 29.74 27.34 -16.11
C TYR A 822 28.51 26.60 -16.63
N ASN A 823 27.48 27.36 -17.01
CA ASN A 823 26.15 26.93 -17.43
C ASN A 823 26.13 26.09 -18.74
N MET A 824 27.30 25.71 -19.26
CA MET A 824 27.47 24.75 -20.35
C MET A 824 27.50 23.30 -19.84
N LEU A 825 27.71 23.09 -18.54
CA LEU A 825 27.69 21.78 -17.86
C LEU A 825 26.30 21.45 -17.26
N THR A 826 25.23 22.12 -17.69
CA THR A 826 23.86 21.95 -17.15
C THR A 826 23.27 20.55 -17.32
N HIS A 827 23.96 19.66 -18.06
CA HIS A 827 23.57 18.26 -18.24
C HIS A 827 24.35 17.29 -17.33
N ASP A 828 25.42 17.77 -16.69
CA ASP A 828 26.34 16.99 -15.82
C ASP A 828 25.92 17.01 -14.33
N GLN A 829 24.66 17.33 -14.04
CA GLN A 829 24.12 17.42 -12.68
C GLN A 829 25.02 18.26 -11.73
N ASN A 830 25.53 17.68 -10.65
CA ASN A 830 26.55 18.26 -9.76
C ASN A 830 27.88 17.50 -9.80
N TYR A 831 28.09 16.63 -10.79
CA TYR A 831 29.28 15.80 -10.88
C TYR A 831 30.51 16.67 -11.15
N CYS A 832 31.63 16.42 -10.49
CA CYS A 832 32.85 17.21 -10.66
C CYS A 832 33.31 17.22 -12.13
N ARG A 833 33.84 18.36 -12.58
CA ARG A 833 34.34 18.56 -13.95
C ARG A 833 35.56 19.46 -13.91
N ASN A 834 36.31 19.55 -15.01
CA ASN A 834 37.34 20.57 -15.16
C ASN A 834 37.08 21.45 -16.41
N PRO A 835 36.09 22.37 -16.35
CA PRO A 835 35.68 23.19 -17.50
C PRO A 835 36.63 24.34 -17.87
N ASP A 836 37.72 24.55 -17.12
CA ASP A 836 38.62 25.69 -17.31
C ASP A 836 40.12 25.36 -17.20
N SER A 837 40.51 24.08 -17.35
CA SER A 837 41.90 23.62 -17.29
C SER A 837 42.60 24.00 -15.97
N SER A 838 41.85 23.94 -14.87
CA SER A 838 42.36 23.98 -13.51
C SER A 838 43.19 22.73 -13.18
N VAL A 839 43.86 22.68 -12.02
CA VAL A 839 44.85 21.61 -11.71
C VAL A 839 44.26 20.21 -11.42
N ALA A 840 42.96 20.13 -11.17
CA ALA A 840 42.18 18.91 -10.94
C ALA A 840 40.70 19.20 -11.28
N PRO A 841 39.83 18.17 -11.42
CA PRO A 841 38.38 18.38 -11.40
C PRO A 841 37.98 19.09 -10.12
N TRP A 842 36.96 19.91 -10.23
CA TRP A 842 36.45 20.69 -9.12
C TRP A 842 34.94 20.86 -9.26
N CYS A 843 34.33 21.33 -8.18
CA CYS A 843 32.96 21.83 -8.19
C CYS A 843 32.87 23.07 -7.30
N MET A 844 31.84 23.88 -7.53
CA MET A 844 31.37 24.77 -6.46
C MET A 844 30.77 23.88 -5.38
N THR A 845 30.98 24.17 -4.10
CA THR A 845 30.53 23.29 -3.01
C THR A 845 29.19 23.76 -2.41
N MET A 846 28.45 22.88 -1.74
CA MET A 846 27.25 23.26 -1.01
C MET A 846 27.53 23.91 0.35
N ASP A 847 28.80 24.03 0.78
CA ASP A 847 29.20 24.80 1.96
C ASP A 847 29.35 26.30 1.58
N PRO A 848 28.57 27.22 2.16
CA PRO A 848 28.69 28.66 1.91
C PRO A 848 30.05 29.27 2.31
N ALA A 849 30.82 28.62 3.19
CA ALA A 849 32.15 29.07 3.59
C ALA A 849 33.26 28.63 2.62
N VAL A 850 33.06 27.53 1.89
CA VAL A 850 34.06 26.95 0.97
C VAL A 850 33.56 27.03 -0.48
N ARG A 851 33.96 28.11 -1.17
CA ARG A 851 33.43 28.47 -2.49
C ARG A 851 33.64 27.41 -3.58
N LEU A 852 34.85 26.88 -3.66
CA LEU A 852 35.27 25.91 -4.67
C LEU A 852 36.15 24.90 -3.95
N GLY A 853 35.88 23.62 -4.20
CA GLY A 853 36.78 22.54 -3.79
C GLY A 853 37.17 21.74 -5.01
N TYR A 854 38.46 21.37 -5.08
CA TYR A 854 38.89 20.29 -5.94
C TYR A 854 38.26 18.98 -5.45
N CYS A 855 38.01 18.08 -6.37
CA CYS A 855 37.48 16.74 -6.10
C CYS A 855 38.60 15.72 -6.22
N ASP A 856 38.60 14.70 -5.36
CA ASP A 856 39.54 13.58 -5.48
C ASP A 856 39.03 12.59 -6.53
N VAL A 857 38.89 13.07 -7.76
CA VAL A 857 38.49 12.23 -8.89
C VAL A 857 39.59 11.20 -9.13
N PRO A 858 39.28 9.90 -9.09
CA PRO A 858 40.28 8.86 -9.27
C PRO A 858 41.07 9.06 -10.55
N ARG A 859 42.40 9.01 -10.44
CA ARG A 859 43.24 8.82 -11.62
C ARG A 859 43.02 7.40 -12.12
N CYS A 860 42.55 7.27 -13.35
CA CYS A 860 42.54 5.98 -14.01
C CYS A 860 43.97 5.45 -14.03
N GLU A 861 44.15 4.17 -13.66
CA GLU A 861 45.46 3.54 -13.80
C GLU A 861 45.84 3.57 -15.28
N ARG A 862 47.00 4.16 -15.63
CA ARG A 862 47.57 4.08 -16.98
C ARG A 862 48.10 2.67 -17.22
N VAL A 863 47.19 1.73 -17.43
CA VAL A 863 47.49 0.39 -17.92
C VAL A 863 48.09 0.53 -19.33
N GLU A 864 49.20 -0.15 -19.61
CA GLU A 864 49.79 -0.17 -20.96
C GLU A 864 48.86 -0.92 -21.93
N GLN A 865 47.93 -0.21 -22.55
CA GLN A 865 46.97 -0.74 -23.52
C GLN A 865 47.27 -0.19 -24.91
N GLU A 866 47.26 -1.06 -25.94
CA GLU A 866 47.52 -0.69 -27.35
C GLU A 866 46.27 -0.13 -28.05
N CYS A 867 45.33 0.42 -27.30
CA CYS A 867 44.02 0.89 -27.76
C CYS A 867 43.60 2.19 -27.03
N ILE A 868 42.59 2.90 -27.55
CA ILE A 868 42.03 4.12 -26.95
C ILE A 868 40.66 3.90 -26.30
N LEU A 869 40.49 4.53 -25.14
CA LEU A 869 39.28 4.57 -24.32
C LEU A 869 38.53 5.90 -24.51
N THR A 870 39.26 7.01 -24.64
CA THR A 870 38.68 8.34 -24.87
C THR A 870 38.70 8.69 -26.36
N ALA A 871 37.75 9.54 -26.80
CA ALA A 871 37.66 9.99 -28.20
C ALA A 871 38.90 10.76 -28.70
N THR A 872 39.71 11.33 -27.80
CA THR A 872 40.97 12.01 -28.09
C THR A 872 42.21 11.12 -27.87
N GLY A 873 42.05 9.94 -27.27
CA GLY A 873 43.17 9.07 -26.89
C GLY A 873 44.12 9.69 -25.86
N ILE A 874 43.63 10.51 -24.92
CA ILE A 874 44.47 11.06 -23.84
C ILE A 874 44.86 10.01 -22.78
N ASP A 875 44.08 8.93 -22.73
CA ASP A 875 44.36 7.67 -22.03
C ASP A 875 45.53 6.86 -22.62
N TYR A 876 45.93 7.12 -23.87
CA TYR A 876 46.75 6.18 -24.64
C TYR A 876 48.17 6.01 -24.09
N ALA A 877 48.42 4.87 -23.44
CA ALA A 877 49.70 4.48 -22.85
C ALA A 877 50.48 3.41 -23.64
N GLY A 878 49.92 2.83 -24.70
CA GLY A 878 50.54 1.76 -25.50
C GLY A 878 51.83 2.14 -26.25
N LYS A 879 52.44 1.16 -26.91
CA LYS A 879 53.79 1.21 -27.49
C LYS A 879 53.84 1.44 -29.00
N THR A 880 52.70 1.66 -29.66
CA THR A 880 52.69 2.20 -31.04
C THR A 880 53.53 3.48 -31.14
N ASN A 881 54.56 3.47 -31.99
CA ASN A 881 55.47 4.61 -32.28
C ASN A 881 55.55 4.95 -33.77
N VAL A 882 54.45 4.73 -34.49
CA VAL A 882 54.31 5.01 -35.92
C VAL A 882 53.07 5.88 -36.14
N THR A 883 53.24 6.94 -36.91
CA THR A 883 52.17 7.89 -37.30
C THR A 883 51.19 7.28 -38.31
N ALA A 884 50.02 7.90 -38.46
CA ALA A 884 48.98 7.50 -39.40
C ALA A 884 49.43 7.46 -40.88
N SER A 885 50.54 8.16 -41.21
CA SER A 885 51.17 8.14 -42.55
C SER A 885 52.37 7.19 -42.67
N GLY A 886 52.63 6.36 -41.66
CA GLY A 886 53.71 5.36 -41.66
C GLY A 886 55.10 5.89 -41.29
N LYS A 887 55.23 7.10 -40.74
CA LYS A 887 56.52 7.64 -40.26
C LYS A 887 56.76 7.28 -38.79
N ASN A 888 57.98 6.88 -38.47
CA ASN A 888 58.41 6.58 -37.10
C ASN A 888 58.55 7.84 -36.24
N CYS A 889 58.11 7.76 -35.00
CA CYS A 889 58.17 8.80 -33.99
C CYS A 889 59.58 9.02 -33.42
N LEU A 890 59.93 10.27 -33.13
CA LEU A 890 61.17 10.67 -32.46
C LEU A 890 61.05 10.53 -30.92
N PRO A 891 62.16 10.24 -30.20
CA PRO A 891 62.13 10.13 -28.74
C PRO A 891 61.78 11.45 -28.06
N TRP A 892 60.80 11.41 -27.14
CA TRP A 892 60.33 12.58 -26.39
C TRP A 892 61.44 13.24 -25.57
N LYS A 893 62.37 12.44 -25.03
CA LYS A 893 63.57 12.88 -24.30
C LYS A 893 64.44 13.91 -25.03
N ASN A 894 64.36 13.98 -26.36
CA ASN A 894 65.10 14.96 -27.16
C ASN A 894 64.34 16.30 -27.37
N ILE A 895 63.16 16.45 -26.75
CA ILE A 895 62.18 17.50 -27.04
C ILE A 895 61.51 18.04 -25.77
N SER A 896 61.21 17.19 -24.78
CA SER A 896 60.72 17.54 -23.44
C SER A 896 61.40 16.66 -22.38
N GLU A 897 61.87 17.27 -21.30
CA GLU A 897 62.42 16.53 -20.15
C GLU A 897 61.32 15.85 -19.32
N GLU A 898 60.15 16.47 -19.21
CA GLU A 898 58.99 15.92 -18.48
C GLU A 898 58.52 14.62 -19.12
N MET A 899 58.41 14.58 -20.45
CA MET A 899 58.03 13.38 -21.22
C MET A 899 59.21 12.42 -21.49
N ALA A 900 60.40 12.64 -20.93
CA ALA A 900 61.59 11.84 -21.26
C ALA A 900 61.49 10.34 -20.91
N HIS A 901 60.48 9.96 -20.12
CA HIS A 901 60.18 8.58 -19.73
C HIS A 901 59.28 7.84 -20.74
N GLU A 902 58.50 8.55 -21.58
CA GLU A 902 57.54 7.99 -22.55
C GLU A 902 58.19 7.44 -23.85
N GLY A 903 59.51 7.23 -23.83
CA GLY A 903 60.26 6.65 -24.95
C GLY A 903 60.14 7.46 -26.25
N ASN A 904 59.56 6.84 -27.29
CA ASN A 904 59.17 7.49 -28.54
C ASN A 904 57.73 7.16 -28.96
N TYR A 905 56.88 6.75 -28.01
CA TYR A 905 55.52 6.25 -28.31
C TYR A 905 54.57 7.40 -28.66
N CYS A 906 53.51 7.10 -29.42
CA CYS A 906 52.43 8.06 -29.64
C CYS A 906 51.78 8.41 -28.29
N ARG A 907 51.52 9.70 -28.05
CA ARG A 907 50.91 10.22 -26.82
C ARG A 907 50.01 11.40 -27.16
N ASN A 908 49.14 11.79 -26.23
CA ASN A 908 48.37 13.01 -26.36
C ASN A 908 48.54 13.93 -25.13
N PRO A 909 49.75 14.48 -24.90
CA PRO A 909 50.08 15.25 -23.70
C PRO A 909 49.43 16.64 -23.66
N ASP A 910 48.76 17.06 -24.73
CA ASP A 910 48.21 18.41 -24.92
C ASP A 910 46.73 18.40 -25.38
N SER A 911 46.00 17.34 -25.02
CA SER A 911 44.55 17.18 -25.25
C SER A 911 44.08 17.46 -26.69
N SER A 912 44.93 17.11 -27.67
CA SER A 912 44.61 17.22 -29.10
C SER A 912 43.53 16.24 -29.54
N GLU A 913 43.00 16.40 -30.76
CA GLU A 913 41.97 15.52 -31.34
C GLU A 913 42.35 14.02 -31.45
N SER A 914 43.62 13.64 -31.28
CA SER A 914 44.08 12.24 -31.33
C SER A 914 45.49 12.10 -30.74
N PRO A 915 45.96 10.87 -30.42
CA PRO A 915 47.38 10.60 -30.16
C PRO A 915 48.27 11.05 -31.32
N TRP A 916 49.47 11.50 -30.99
CA TRP A 916 50.43 12.06 -31.94
C TRP A 916 51.88 11.86 -31.47
N CYS A 917 52.83 12.20 -32.32
CA CYS A 917 54.25 12.28 -31.94
C CYS A 917 55.01 13.29 -32.82
N TYR A 918 56.26 13.57 -32.47
CA TYR A 918 57.15 14.37 -33.31
C TYR A 918 57.87 13.52 -34.36
N VAL A 919 57.93 14.02 -35.59
CA VAL A 919 58.69 13.46 -36.71
C VAL A 919 59.73 14.45 -37.24
N LYS A 920 60.70 13.95 -38.02
CA LYS A 920 61.83 14.75 -38.52
C LYS A 920 61.45 15.53 -39.79
N GLY A 921 61.29 16.85 -39.67
CA GLY A 921 61.09 17.76 -40.80
C GLY A 921 62.40 18.33 -41.37
N ASN A 922 62.30 19.05 -42.50
CA ASN A 922 63.47 19.55 -43.25
C ASN A 922 64.26 20.66 -42.55
N THR A 923 63.67 21.38 -41.59
CA THR A 923 64.32 22.49 -40.86
C THR A 923 64.00 22.53 -39.35
N LYS A 924 62.90 21.90 -38.90
CA LYS A 924 62.52 21.69 -37.49
C LYS A 924 61.74 20.37 -37.35
N HIS A 925 61.56 19.89 -36.12
CA HIS A 925 60.62 18.81 -35.81
C HIS A 925 59.17 19.23 -36.09
N VAL A 926 58.31 18.27 -36.46
CA VAL A 926 56.91 18.50 -36.83
C VAL A 926 56.03 17.51 -36.06
N LYS A 927 54.88 17.97 -35.56
CA LYS A 927 53.86 17.16 -34.87
C LYS A 927 52.97 16.46 -35.91
N GLU A 928 52.76 15.15 -35.76
CA GLU A 928 51.95 14.35 -36.68
C GLU A 928 51.14 13.27 -35.93
N LYS A 929 49.89 13.04 -36.36
CA LYS A 929 48.91 12.15 -35.70
C LYS A 929 49.25 10.66 -35.87
N CYS A 930 48.81 9.83 -34.92
CA CYS A 930 48.86 8.37 -34.97
C CYS A 930 47.44 7.76 -35.06
N THR A 931 47.34 6.55 -35.61
CA THR A 931 46.09 5.77 -35.66
C THR A 931 46.16 4.65 -34.64
N ILE A 932 45.24 4.62 -33.68
CA ILE A 932 45.17 3.64 -32.58
C ILE A 932 43.73 3.05 -32.58
N PRO A 933 43.53 1.72 -32.42
CA PRO A 933 42.20 1.10 -32.35
C PRO A 933 41.48 1.43 -31.02
N SER A 934 40.17 1.24 -30.93
CA SER A 934 39.43 1.45 -29.67
C SER A 934 39.47 0.21 -28.77
N CYS A 935 39.51 0.40 -27.45
CA CYS A 935 39.48 -0.72 -26.50
C CYS A 935 38.12 -1.41 -26.38
N ALA A 936 37.05 -0.87 -27.00
CA ALA A 936 35.76 -1.54 -27.13
C ALA A 936 35.85 -2.93 -27.82
N GLU A 937 36.96 -3.22 -28.50
CA GLU A 937 37.25 -4.50 -29.16
C GLU A 937 38.01 -5.51 -28.25
N SER A 938 38.20 -5.22 -26.94
CA SER A 938 39.07 -5.99 -26.02
C SER A 938 38.31 -6.78 -24.92
N PRO A 939 38.65 -8.05 -24.63
CA PRO A 939 37.92 -8.89 -23.67
C PRO A 939 38.17 -8.57 -22.17
N CYS A 940 39.13 -7.71 -21.82
CA CYS A 940 39.22 -7.14 -20.45
C CYS A 940 38.50 -5.78 -20.32
N PHE A 941 37.90 -5.23 -21.39
CA PHE A 941 37.48 -3.82 -21.44
C PHE A 941 36.43 -3.46 -20.36
N GLN A 942 35.45 -4.33 -20.11
CA GLN A 942 34.44 -4.14 -19.05
C GLN A 942 34.96 -4.46 -17.63
N ASN A 943 36.28 -4.62 -17.44
CA ASN A 943 36.97 -5.17 -16.27
C ASN A 943 36.12 -6.21 -15.49
N PRO A 944 36.02 -7.47 -15.97
CA PRO A 944 35.23 -8.51 -15.32
C PRO A 944 35.58 -8.74 -13.84
N CYS A 945 36.76 -8.30 -13.40
CA CYS A 945 37.18 -8.28 -12.00
C CYS A 945 36.53 -7.09 -11.24
N LYS A 946 35.45 -7.39 -10.51
CA LYS A 946 34.77 -6.47 -9.59
C LYS A 946 35.63 -6.12 -8.35
N ASN A 947 35.13 -5.32 -7.40
CA ASN A 947 35.84 -4.82 -6.20
C ASN A 947 37.30 -4.40 -6.43
N HIS A 948 37.57 -3.65 -7.50
CA HIS A 948 38.91 -3.21 -7.87
C HIS A 948 39.93 -4.35 -8.10
N GLY A 949 39.45 -5.54 -8.50
CA GLY A 949 40.28 -6.62 -8.99
C GLY A 949 40.97 -6.27 -10.32
N LYS A 950 42.12 -6.88 -10.59
CA LYS A 950 42.98 -6.55 -11.75
C LYS A 950 42.87 -7.59 -12.87
N CYS A 951 42.41 -7.17 -14.05
CA CYS A 951 42.30 -8.00 -15.26
C CYS A 951 43.59 -8.06 -16.10
N THR A 952 43.87 -9.21 -16.70
CA THR A 952 44.95 -9.38 -17.72
C THR A 952 44.48 -10.20 -18.91
N VAL A 953 44.72 -9.72 -20.13
CA VAL A 953 44.32 -10.40 -21.40
C VAL A 953 45.36 -11.44 -21.84
N ASN A 954 44.89 -12.60 -22.30
CA ASN A 954 45.63 -13.59 -23.08
C ASN A 954 44.90 -13.81 -24.42
N ASP A 955 45.43 -13.26 -25.51
CA ASP A 955 44.88 -13.27 -26.88
C ASP A 955 43.41 -12.83 -27.01
N THR A 956 42.46 -13.70 -26.65
CA THR A 956 41.00 -13.47 -26.72
C THR A 956 40.26 -13.79 -25.39
N SER A 957 41.00 -13.96 -24.28
CA SER A 957 40.50 -14.36 -22.96
C SER A 957 41.14 -13.53 -21.84
N PHE A 958 40.68 -13.65 -20.57
CA PHE A 958 41.21 -12.89 -19.43
C PHE A 958 41.43 -13.72 -18.13
N THR A 959 42.08 -13.11 -17.12
CA THR A 959 42.21 -13.59 -15.72
C THR A 959 42.23 -12.43 -14.70
N CYS A 960 41.87 -12.67 -13.43
CA CYS A 960 41.64 -11.65 -12.38
C CYS A 960 42.50 -11.77 -11.09
N THR A 961 42.53 -10.73 -10.24
CA THR A 961 43.21 -10.73 -8.91
C THR A 961 42.63 -9.66 -7.94
N CYS A 962 42.09 -10.02 -6.77
CA CYS A 962 41.30 -9.14 -5.87
C CYS A 962 42.08 -8.30 -4.82
N LEU A 963 41.40 -7.27 -4.29
CA LEU A 963 41.84 -6.37 -3.21
C LEU A 963 41.28 -6.77 -1.82
N ASN A 964 41.61 -6.01 -0.76
CA ASN A 964 41.34 -6.39 0.64
C ASN A 964 39.99 -5.85 1.16
N GLY A 965 39.34 -6.57 2.08
CA GLY A 965 37.91 -6.37 2.44
C GLY A 965 36.94 -7.08 1.49
N PHE A 966 37.48 -7.71 0.45
CA PHE A 966 36.83 -8.09 -0.80
C PHE A 966 37.39 -9.46 -1.26
N LYS A 967 36.60 -10.32 -1.94
CA LYS A 967 37.02 -11.71 -2.27
C LYS A 967 36.14 -12.39 -3.35
N GLY A 968 36.73 -13.27 -4.16
CA GLY A 968 36.08 -14.03 -5.24
C GLY A 968 36.99 -14.21 -6.46
N ASP A 969 36.51 -14.88 -7.50
CA ASP A 969 37.18 -14.81 -8.82
C ASP A 969 37.06 -13.39 -9.42
N ASN A 970 35.94 -12.70 -9.13
CA ASN A 970 35.64 -11.33 -9.56
C ASN A 970 35.43 -10.31 -8.40
N CYS A 971 34.58 -10.57 -7.37
CA CYS A 971 34.46 -9.92 -6.01
C CYS A 971 33.52 -8.68 -5.74
N GLU A 972 32.70 -8.64 -4.66
CA GLU A 972 31.56 -7.65 -4.38
C GLU A 972 31.45 -7.11 -2.85
N ILE A 973 30.97 -5.86 -2.46
CA ILE A 973 30.56 -5.27 -1.07
C ILE A 973 30.42 -3.66 -0.98
N LEU A 974 29.47 -3.00 -0.19
CA LEU A 974 29.50 -1.54 0.33
C LEU A 974 28.46 -1.08 1.48
N GLU A 975 28.29 0.23 1.89
CA GLU A 975 27.26 0.84 2.88
C GLU A 975 26.82 2.36 2.56
N SER A 976 25.59 2.91 2.85
CA SER A 976 25.02 4.27 2.38
C SER A 976 23.89 5.06 3.21
N ILE A 977 23.04 6.02 2.65
CA ILE A 977 22.37 7.22 3.35
C ILE A 977 20.87 7.69 3.03
N GLU A 978 20.51 9.00 2.75
CA GLU A 978 19.19 9.75 3.08
C GLU A 978 18.60 10.87 2.06
N GLU A 979 17.45 11.60 2.36
CA GLU A 979 16.57 12.43 1.40
C GLU A 979 16.28 14.00 1.63
N ALA A 980 15.06 14.60 1.37
CA ALA A 980 14.85 16.02 0.86
C ALA A 980 13.74 17.03 1.45
N ASP A 981 13.33 18.11 0.70
CA ASP A 981 12.60 19.40 1.08
C ASP A 981 11.60 19.90 -0.04
N CYS A 982 10.28 20.19 0.19
CA CYS A 982 9.23 20.06 -0.86
C CYS A 982 7.92 20.95 -0.87
N LYS A 983 7.06 20.85 -1.93
CA LYS A 983 5.69 21.46 -2.10
C LYS A 983 4.55 20.45 -2.35
N ARG A 984 3.27 20.86 -2.30
CA ARG A 984 2.10 19.95 -2.43
C ARG A 984 1.13 20.24 -3.59
N THR A 985 0.87 21.49 -4.00
CA THR A 985 -0.09 21.76 -5.09
C THR A 985 0.56 22.01 -6.46
N SER A 986 -0.28 21.97 -7.50
CA SER A 986 0.05 22.34 -8.89
C SER A 986 0.69 23.73 -8.96
N THR A 987 -0.03 24.75 -8.49
CA THR A 987 0.37 26.16 -8.46
C THR A 987 1.39 26.48 -7.36
N GLY A 988 1.34 25.74 -6.25
CA GLY A 988 2.23 25.90 -5.10
C GLY A 988 1.89 27.05 -4.16
N TRP A 989 0.67 27.61 -4.24
CA TRP A 989 0.24 28.79 -3.45
C TRP A 989 0.39 28.63 -1.93
N GLU A 990 0.46 27.39 -1.44
CA GLU A 990 0.67 27.01 -0.04
C GLU A 990 2.14 27.05 0.43
N TYR A 991 3.10 27.10 -0.49
CA TYR A 991 4.50 26.78 -0.17
C TYR A 991 5.17 27.78 0.78
N SER A 992 5.62 27.26 1.93
CA SER A 992 6.26 28.00 3.01
C SER A 992 7.76 27.67 3.19
N GLY A 993 8.29 26.70 2.45
CA GLY A 993 9.67 26.19 2.61
C GLY A 993 10.79 27.18 2.26
N LYS A 994 12.03 26.72 2.44
CA LYS A 994 13.25 27.54 2.50
C LYS A 994 14.07 27.59 1.20
N ILE A 995 13.61 26.95 0.12
CA ILE A 995 14.30 27.00 -1.17
C ILE A 995 14.19 28.42 -1.75
N GLY A 996 15.32 29.11 -1.82
CA GLY A 996 15.49 30.44 -2.43
C GLY A 996 16.21 30.40 -3.77
N ILE A 997 15.95 29.34 -4.55
CA ILE A 997 16.65 28.98 -5.80
C ILE A 997 15.62 28.79 -6.91
N THR A 998 15.82 29.49 -8.02
CA THR A 998 14.95 29.43 -9.22
C THR A 998 15.15 28.13 -10.02
N LYS A 999 14.28 27.86 -11.01
CA LYS A 999 14.37 26.68 -11.90
C LYS A 999 15.69 26.56 -12.66
N SER A 1000 16.44 27.65 -12.82
CA SER A 1000 17.79 27.68 -13.41
C SER A 1000 18.81 28.25 -12.43
N GLY A 1001 18.71 27.84 -11.16
CA GLY A 1001 19.75 28.02 -10.16
C GLY A 1001 19.97 29.42 -9.60
N ARG A 1002 19.45 30.48 -10.23
CA ARG A 1002 19.64 31.85 -9.76
C ARG A 1002 19.10 31.99 -8.34
N THR A 1003 19.94 32.53 -7.46
CA THR A 1003 19.55 32.92 -6.11
C THR A 1003 18.48 34.02 -6.18
N CYS A 1004 17.34 33.78 -5.55
CA CYS A 1004 16.28 34.76 -5.43
C CYS A 1004 16.75 36.04 -4.72
N GLN A 1005 16.25 37.20 -5.15
CA GLN A 1005 16.34 38.48 -4.45
C GLN A 1005 15.42 38.44 -3.23
N ALA A 1006 15.90 38.95 -2.10
CA ALA A 1006 15.08 39.06 -0.90
C ALA A 1006 13.94 40.06 -1.14
N TRP A 1007 12.71 39.72 -0.74
CA TRP A 1007 11.51 40.55 -0.97
C TRP A 1007 11.52 41.89 -0.20
N GLY A 1008 12.44 42.06 0.76
CA GLY A 1008 12.73 43.34 1.40
C GLY A 1008 13.78 44.20 0.67
N SER A 1009 14.45 43.66 -0.36
CA SER A 1009 15.41 44.40 -1.19
C SER A 1009 14.69 45.19 -2.28
N GLN A 1010 15.33 46.26 -2.74
CA GLN A 1010 14.94 47.04 -3.93
C GLN A 1010 16.07 47.06 -4.98
N THR A 1011 17.04 46.15 -4.84
CA THR A 1011 18.16 45.96 -5.75
C THR A 1011 18.50 44.47 -5.91
N PRO A 1012 18.93 44.01 -7.11
CA PRO A 1012 19.04 44.79 -8.35
C PRO A 1012 17.72 45.31 -8.92
N HIS A 1013 16.58 44.69 -8.63
CA HIS A 1013 15.28 45.10 -9.17
C HIS A 1013 14.44 45.84 -8.13
N ALA A 1014 13.91 47.01 -8.48
CA ALA A 1014 13.00 47.78 -7.62
C ALA A 1014 11.56 47.37 -7.89
N HIS A 1015 10.80 47.02 -6.84
CA HIS A 1015 9.47 46.41 -6.97
C HIS A 1015 8.51 46.81 -5.85
N THR A 1016 7.22 46.91 -6.16
CA THR A 1016 6.17 47.39 -5.23
C THR A 1016 5.81 46.40 -4.11
N TYR A 1017 6.16 45.12 -4.25
CA TYR A 1017 6.04 44.13 -3.18
C TYR A 1017 7.12 44.40 -2.13
N GLY A 1018 6.75 44.70 -0.87
CA GLY A 1018 7.69 45.14 0.15
C GLY A 1018 7.50 44.48 1.51
N THR A 1019 8.64 44.14 2.15
CA THR A 1019 8.87 43.74 3.56
C THR A 1019 8.08 42.58 4.17
N ASN A 1020 6.90 42.22 3.66
CA ASN A 1020 5.98 41.29 4.32
C ASN A 1020 6.14 39.82 3.88
N LEU A 1021 7.17 39.50 3.09
CA LEU A 1021 7.48 38.14 2.64
C LEU A 1021 8.84 37.69 3.20
N PRO A 1022 8.98 36.44 3.66
CA PRO A 1022 10.17 35.99 4.38
C PRO A 1022 11.38 35.76 3.47
N GLY A 1023 12.52 36.35 3.84
CA GLY A 1023 13.81 36.12 3.21
C GLY A 1023 13.80 36.37 1.69
N ASN A 1024 14.34 35.41 0.95
CA ASN A 1024 14.29 35.34 -0.51
C ASN A 1024 13.57 34.08 -1.00
N TYR A 1025 12.70 33.48 -0.20
CA TYR A 1025 12.06 32.21 -0.55
C TYR A 1025 11.01 32.40 -1.64
N CYS A 1026 10.82 31.39 -2.48
CA CYS A 1026 9.91 31.45 -3.62
C CYS A 1026 8.44 31.49 -3.17
N ARG A 1027 7.64 32.42 -3.72
CA ARG A 1027 6.23 32.68 -3.34
C ARG A 1027 5.44 33.17 -4.57
N ASP A 1028 4.11 33.23 -4.49
CA ASP A 1028 3.27 33.89 -5.51
C ASP A 1028 2.41 35.02 -4.87
N PRO A 1029 2.93 36.26 -4.80
CA PRO A 1029 2.17 37.39 -4.26
C PRO A 1029 1.19 38.03 -5.26
N SER A 1030 1.01 37.42 -6.44
CA SER A 1030 0.30 37.99 -7.59
C SER A 1030 -0.82 37.09 -8.11
N ASP A 1031 -1.17 36.01 -7.39
CA ASP A 1031 -2.20 35.02 -7.76
C ASP A 1031 -2.09 34.58 -9.23
N SER A 1032 -0.85 34.30 -9.64
CA SER A 1032 -0.46 34.03 -11.04
C SER A 1032 -0.42 32.53 -11.36
N GLY A 1033 -0.53 31.68 -10.34
CA GLY A 1033 -0.63 30.22 -10.47
C GLY A 1033 0.72 29.51 -10.47
N TYR A 1034 1.81 30.15 -10.03
CA TYR A 1034 3.13 29.53 -9.96
C TYR A 1034 4.06 30.23 -8.95
N LEU A 1035 4.93 29.48 -8.29
CA LEU A 1035 5.92 30.01 -7.34
C LEU A 1035 7.09 30.68 -8.05
N TRP A 1036 7.32 31.96 -7.76
CA TRP A 1036 8.40 32.75 -8.36
C TRP A 1036 9.17 33.59 -7.32
N CYS A 1037 10.20 34.28 -7.80
CA CYS A 1037 10.88 35.33 -7.05
C CYS A 1037 11.50 36.35 -8.01
N TYR A 1038 11.71 37.59 -7.55
CA TYR A 1038 12.70 38.46 -8.20
C TYR A 1038 14.07 37.79 -8.09
N THR A 1039 14.96 37.94 -9.07
CA THR A 1039 16.28 37.28 -9.02
C THR A 1039 17.40 38.27 -8.66
N THR A 1040 18.48 37.77 -8.04
CA THR A 1040 19.69 38.59 -7.81
C THR A 1040 20.60 38.72 -9.04
N ASP A 1041 20.09 38.45 -10.24
CA ASP A 1041 20.74 38.72 -11.53
C ASP A 1041 20.16 40.02 -12.12
N PRO A 1042 20.94 41.10 -12.27
CA PRO A 1042 20.44 42.40 -12.75
C PRO A 1042 19.94 42.39 -14.20
N TYR A 1043 20.12 41.30 -14.95
CA TYR A 1043 19.62 41.14 -16.31
C TYR A 1043 18.37 40.25 -16.41
N LYS A 1044 17.90 39.69 -15.28
CA LYS A 1044 16.73 38.80 -15.19
C LYS A 1044 15.86 39.20 -14.00
N GLU A 1045 14.85 40.02 -14.26
CA GLU A 1045 14.00 40.66 -13.23
C GLU A 1045 13.39 39.66 -12.25
N TRP A 1046 12.67 38.67 -12.75
CA TRP A 1046 12.08 37.59 -11.97
C TRP A 1046 12.12 36.25 -12.70
N GLU A 1047 11.99 35.15 -11.95
CA GLU A 1047 11.99 33.79 -12.47
C GLU A 1047 11.21 32.83 -11.55
N GLU A 1048 10.71 31.74 -12.13
CA GLU A 1048 9.97 30.68 -11.41
C GLU A 1048 10.95 29.76 -10.65
N CYS A 1049 10.48 29.04 -9.62
CA CYS A 1049 11.31 28.13 -8.82
C CYS A 1049 11.02 26.64 -9.05
N ASN A 1050 12.03 25.79 -8.86
CA ASN A 1050 11.86 24.33 -8.86
C ASN A 1050 11.77 23.84 -7.42
N ILE A 1051 10.55 23.73 -6.91
CA ILE A 1051 10.29 23.05 -5.64
C ILE A 1051 9.85 21.62 -5.98
N PRO A 1052 10.51 20.56 -5.48
CA PRO A 1052 10.08 19.19 -5.74
C PRO A 1052 8.74 18.93 -5.06
N ASN A 1053 7.93 18.05 -5.64
CA ASN A 1053 6.69 17.62 -5.01
C ASN A 1053 7.00 16.75 -3.78
N CYS A 1054 6.26 16.91 -2.70
CA CYS A 1054 6.43 16.10 -1.50
C CYS A 1054 6.10 14.63 -1.80
N ALA A 1055 6.94 13.73 -1.30
CA ALA A 1055 6.67 12.29 -1.35
C ALA A 1055 5.49 11.87 -0.46
N THR A 1056 5.10 12.71 0.52
CA THR A 1056 3.98 12.45 1.44
C THR A 1056 2.64 12.96 0.88
N PRO A 1057 1.57 12.15 0.95
CA PRO A 1057 0.22 12.54 0.52
C PRO A 1057 -0.38 13.67 1.38
N PRO A 1058 -1.43 14.36 0.91
CA PRO A 1058 -2.13 15.38 1.70
C PRO A 1058 -2.82 14.78 2.92
N LEU A 1059 -2.82 15.52 4.04
CA LEU A 1059 -3.51 15.09 5.26
C LEU A 1059 -5.03 15.30 5.14
N GLU A 1060 -5.79 14.36 5.70
CA GLU A 1060 -7.26 14.37 5.75
C GLU A 1060 -7.84 15.04 7.02
N CYS A 1061 -7.00 15.80 7.72
CA CYS A 1061 -7.32 16.50 8.96
C CYS A 1061 -6.65 17.89 8.99
N ILE A 1062 -7.09 18.75 9.90
CA ILE A 1062 -6.51 20.08 10.13
C ILE A 1062 -5.43 19.97 11.23
N PRO A 1063 -4.14 20.11 10.95
CA PRO A 1063 -3.11 19.97 11.97
C PRO A 1063 -3.06 21.19 12.90
N ASP A 1064 -2.68 21.01 14.17
CA ASP A 1064 -2.53 22.10 15.15
C ASP A 1064 -1.62 23.26 14.70
N SER A 1065 -0.69 22.99 13.79
CA SER A 1065 0.19 24.00 13.16
C SER A 1065 -0.52 24.91 12.15
N ASP A 1066 -1.76 24.60 11.77
CA ASP A 1066 -2.63 25.36 10.88
C ASP A 1066 -4.12 25.22 11.32
N PRO A 1067 -4.52 25.74 12.49
CA PRO A 1067 -5.83 25.51 13.10
C PRO A 1067 -7.00 26.25 12.38
N GLN A 1068 -6.76 26.74 11.16
CA GLN A 1068 -7.76 27.31 10.26
C GLN A 1068 -7.91 26.46 8.98
N GLY A 1069 -7.08 25.43 8.77
CA GLY A 1069 -7.13 24.55 7.60
C GLY A 1069 -6.79 25.25 6.28
N LYS A 1070 -5.82 26.17 6.28
CA LYS A 1070 -5.30 26.82 5.08
C LYS A 1070 -4.47 25.87 4.21
N LEU A 1071 -3.72 24.98 4.84
CA LEU A 1071 -2.89 23.91 4.26
C LEU A 1071 -3.67 22.59 4.15
N TYR A 1072 -4.98 22.59 4.42
CA TYR A 1072 -5.84 21.42 4.26
C TYR A 1072 -6.10 21.12 2.77
N PHE A 1073 -5.58 19.98 2.31
CA PHE A 1073 -5.72 19.50 0.93
C PHE A 1073 -6.40 18.14 0.80
N GLY A 1074 -7.00 17.62 1.88
CA GLY A 1074 -7.77 16.38 1.87
C GLY A 1074 -9.07 16.45 1.03
N THR A 1075 -9.85 15.38 1.06
CA THR A 1075 -10.96 15.08 0.14
C THR A 1075 -12.36 15.24 0.77
N TYR A 1076 -12.47 15.85 1.95
CA TYR A 1076 -13.77 16.10 2.58
C TYR A 1076 -14.61 17.09 1.76
N ASN A 1077 -15.85 16.72 1.41
CA ASN A 1077 -16.73 17.51 0.52
C ASN A 1077 -18.20 17.62 1.02
N VAL A 1078 -18.39 17.62 2.34
CA VAL A 1078 -19.69 17.80 2.97
C VAL A 1078 -19.64 18.94 3.99
N THR A 1079 -20.66 19.79 3.98
CA THR A 1079 -20.79 20.91 4.92
C THR A 1079 -21.18 20.43 6.32
N GLN A 1080 -20.97 21.25 7.35
CA GLN A 1080 -21.33 20.98 8.75
C GLN A 1080 -22.81 20.62 9.00
N PHE A 1081 -23.70 20.88 8.03
CA PHE A 1081 -25.13 20.58 8.07
C PHE A 1081 -25.54 19.44 7.12
N GLY A 1082 -24.58 18.65 6.62
CA GLY A 1082 -24.83 17.49 5.77
C GLY A 1082 -25.14 17.77 4.30
N TYR A 1083 -25.12 19.05 3.86
CA TYR A 1083 -25.27 19.36 2.43
C TYR A 1083 -23.97 19.07 1.67
N PRO A 1084 -24.00 18.32 0.56
CA PRO A 1084 -22.84 18.11 -0.30
C PRO A 1084 -22.34 19.40 -0.94
N CYS A 1085 -21.02 19.53 -1.08
CA CYS A 1085 -20.37 20.65 -1.73
C CYS A 1085 -20.63 20.67 -3.25
N GLN A 1086 -20.85 21.87 -3.80
CA GLN A 1086 -20.78 22.19 -5.22
C GLN A 1086 -19.30 22.20 -5.66
N ARG A 1087 -18.99 21.71 -6.87
CA ARG A 1087 -17.63 21.78 -7.44
C ARG A 1087 -17.18 23.22 -7.64
N TRP A 1088 -15.91 23.53 -7.42
CA TRP A 1088 -15.35 24.87 -7.60
C TRP A 1088 -15.31 25.34 -9.06
N ASP A 1089 -15.40 24.42 -10.03
CA ASP A 1089 -15.56 24.71 -11.45
C ASP A 1089 -17.05 24.89 -11.88
N SER A 1090 -18.01 24.45 -11.07
CA SER A 1090 -19.44 24.58 -11.37
C SER A 1090 -19.95 25.98 -11.06
N GLN A 1091 -20.85 26.49 -11.90
CA GLN A 1091 -21.60 27.73 -11.68
C GLN A 1091 -23.07 27.46 -11.32
N THR A 1092 -23.41 26.22 -10.94
CA THR A 1092 -24.77 25.84 -10.53
C THR A 1092 -24.73 24.88 -9.33
N PRO A 1093 -25.68 24.98 -8.37
CA PRO A 1093 -26.80 25.94 -8.32
C PRO A 1093 -26.43 27.41 -8.01
N HIS A 1094 -25.18 27.72 -7.62
CA HIS A 1094 -24.75 29.09 -7.32
C HIS A 1094 -23.59 29.54 -8.23
N GLU A 1095 -23.62 30.78 -8.73
CA GLU A 1095 -22.53 31.38 -9.50
C GLU A 1095 -21.44 31.96 -8.57
N HIS A 1096 -20.15 31.75 -8.89
CA HIS A 1096 -19.01 32.20 -8.08
C HIS A 1096 -17.66 32.29 -8.81
N SER A 1097 -16.82 33.24 -8.40
CA SER A 1097 -15.57 33.61 -9.10
C SER A 1097 -14.28 32.94 -8.57
N GLN A 1098 -14.34 31.76 -7.95
CA GLN A 1098 -13.16 31.09 -7.33
C GLN A 1098 -12.38 30.21 -8.33
N SER A 1099 -11.76 30.80 -9.34
CA SER A 1099 -11.02 30.06 -10.38
C SER A 1099 -9.75 29.36 -9.88
N ALA A 1100 -9.10 29.85 -8.82
CA ALA A 1100 -7.86 29.28 -8.29
C ALA A 1100 -8.02 27.89 -7.63
N LEU A 1101 -9.25 27.40 -7.46
CA LEU A 1101 -9.56 26.07 -6.91
C LEU A 1101 -10.17 25.11 -7.95
N SER A 1102 -10.11 25.42 -9.25
CA SER A 1102 -10.75 24.58 -10.28
C SER A 1102 -10.19 23.17 -10.40
N ASP A 1103 -8.98 22.89 -9.90
CA ASP A 1103 -8.39 21.55 -9.81
C ASP A 1103 -8.63 20.85 -8.46
N GLN A 1104 -9.42 21.47 -7.56
CA GLN A 1104 -9.75 20.96 -6.21
C GLN A 1104 -11.15 20.32 -6.13
N GLU A 1105 -11.72 19.89 -7.26
CA GLU A 1105 -13.00 19.18 -7.35
C GLU A 1105 -14.15 19.90 -6.61
N ASN A 1106 -14.76 19.28 -5.60
CA ASN A 1106 -15.71 19.91 -4.68
C ASN A 1106 -15.24 19.87 -3.21
N TYR A 1107 -13.94 19.70 -2.97
CA TYR A 1107 -13.40 19.53 -1.62
C TYR A 1107 -13.41 20.84 -0.83
N CYS A 1108 -13.62 20.75 0.48
CA CYS A 1108 -13.58 21.89 1.39
C CYS A 1108 -12.16 22.49 1.41
N ARG A 1109 -12.07 23.83 1.28
CA ARG A 1109 -10.80 24.57 1.23
C ARG A 1109 -10.92 25.87 2.03
N ASN A 1110 -9.80 26.47 2.41
CA ASN A 1110 -9.77 27.79 3.05
C ASN A 1110 -8.86 28.79 2.30
N PRO A 1111 -9.16 29.11 1.02
CA PRO A 1111 -8.30 29.95 0.19
C PRO A 1111 -8.19 31.39 0.72
N ASP A 1112 -9.24 31.88 1.37
CA ASP A 1112 -9.43 33.26 1.80
C ASP A 1112 -9.31 33.44 3.32
N ASN A 1113 -8.68 32.47 3.99
CA ASN A 1113 -8.28 32.54 5.40
C ASN A 1113 -9.45 32.89 6.35
N LYS A 1114 -10.61 32.24 6.16
CA LYS A 1114 -11.74 32.24 7.11
C LYS A 1114 -11.40 31.42 8.36
N ALA A 1115 -12.33 31.36 9.32
CA ALA A 1115 -12.18 30.64 10.57
C ALA A 1115 -12.00 29.11 10.45
N MET A 1116 -12.45 28.49 9.35
CA MET A 1116 -12.31 27.07 9.02
C MET A 1116 -12.61 26.85 7.52
N PRO A 1117 -12.24 25.69 6.93
CA PRO A 1117 -12.52 25.39 5.53
C PRO A 1117 -14.02 25.35 5.20
N TRP A 1118 -14.34 25.65 3.96
CA TRP A 1118 -15.71 25.83 3.50
C TRP A 1118 -15.88 25.41 2.03
N CYS A 1119 -17.12 25.39 1.56
CA CYS A 1119 -17.46 25.17 0.16
C CYS A 1119 -18.79 25.84 -0.21
N TYR A 1120 -19.03 26.04 -1.51
CA TYR A 1120 -20.36 26.29 -2.04
C TYR A 1120 -21.22 25.02 -1.92
N THR A 1121 -22.55 25.12 -1.81
CA THR A 1121 -23.40 23.95 -1.51
C THR A 1121 -24.40 23.63 -2.62
N THR A 1122 -24.68 22.33 -2.79
CA THR A 1122 -25.70 21.83 -3.74
C THR A 1122 -27.15 22.19 -3.37
N ASN A 1123 -27.40 22.88 -2.25
CA ASN A 1123 -28.73 23.34 -1.85
C ASN A 1123 -29.03 24.74 -2.45
N PRO A 1124 -30.05 24.91 -3.33
CA PRO A 1124 -30.37 26.20 -3.94
C PRO A 1124 -30.73 27.33 -2.96
N ASN A 1125 -31.03 27.01 -1.70
CA ASN A 1125 -31.38 28.00 -0.67
C ASN A 1125 -30.19 28.37 0.24
N ARG A 1126 -29.00 27.79 0.03
CA ARG A 1126 -27.78 28.04 0.83
C ARG A 1126 -26.54 28.06 -0.07
N ALA A 1127 -26.06 29.26 -0.39
CA ALA A 1127 -24.94 29.47 -1.31
C ALA A 1127 -23.66 28.73 -0.88
N TRP A 1128 -23.18 28.96 0.34
CA TRP A 1128 -21.98 28.35 0.89
C TRP A 1128 -22.13 28.09 2.40
N LEU A 1129 -21.35 27.15 2.92
CA LEU A 1129 -21.29 26.78 4.34
C LEU A 1129 -19.88 26.28 4.70
N PHE A 1130 -19.53 26.38 5.98
CA PHE A 1130 -18.34 25.74 6.54
C PHE A 1130 -18.46 24.20 6.56
N CYS A 1131 -17.32 23.52 6.55
CA CYS A 1131 -17.19 22.09 6.75
C CYS A 1131 -16.57 21.81 8.13
N ILE A 1132 -17.06 20.78 8.82
CA ILE A 1132 -16.36 20.24 10.01
C ILE A 1132 -15.44 19.14 9.50
N ILE A 1133 -14.18 19.51 9.26
CA ILE A 1133 -13.08 18.57 9.14
C ILE A 1133 -12.58 18.30 10.57
N LYS A 1134 -12.04 17.11 10.83
CA LYS A 1134 -11.42 16.81 12.12
C LYS A 1134 -10.04 17.46 12.19
N ASP A 1135 -9.67 17.94 13.37
CA ASP A 1135 -8.28 18.28 13.67
C ASP A 1135 -7.43 16.99 13.65
N CYS A 1136 -6.12 17.10 13.41
CA CYS A 1136 -5.17 15.98 13.41
C CYS A 1136 -4.71 15.66 14.84
#